data_AF-J2VKP6-F1
#
_entry.id   AF-J2VKP6-F1
#
_cell.length_a   1.000
_cell.length_b   1.000
_cell.length_c   1.000
_cell.angle_alpha   90.00
_cell.angle_beta   90.00
_cell.angle_gamma   90.00
#
_symmetry.space_group_name_H-M   'P 1'
#
loop_
_entity.id
_entity.type
_entity.pdbx_description
1 polymer ?
#
loop_
_entity_poly.entity_id
_entity_poly.type
_entity_poly.pdbx_seq_one_letter_code
_entity_poly.pdbx_strand_id
1 'polypeptide(L)'
;MSQILINQYLNDLDRYKKISGSLTEGIISEAFKDLLKDWSRQANLHFINQYEFVSTQKTRIRPDGTILHDLRVPLGYWEAKDTNDDLDAEIAKKLTKGYPQDNIIFEDSVTAVLIQNRHEVFRCKMVDKAELLKLLKLFFGYERAEIAEFRKAVEQFKADIPFVLEALREKINDAYSTNAPFNREAEKFLAQAKNTINPSVTEADVREMLIQHILTEEIFAHVFDQGDFHRENNIAQKLYALEAKFFTGQIKRETLKGLEAYYSTIRANAALITSHSEKQNFLKVIYENFYKVYDKKKADRLGVVYTPNEIVKFMIEGADWLCQKHFGKNLIDDHVEILDPATGTGTFICELLEHFRGQPQKLAHKYKNELHANEVAILPYYVANLNIEATYAAITGQFAEYPNLCFVDTLDNVAGLGIKAGYQHDMFAGMSEENVERVKRQNKRKISVIIGNPPYNANQANENDNNKNREYKRIDELIKSSYIRLSTAQKTKVYDMYARFFRWASDRMHDDGVLAFVSNSSFVDSRTFDGFRKSVANDFHEIYIVDLKGNARTSGDRRRREGGNIFDDQIRVGIAISFFVKKRKASGSTIRYEAVRDYAKSDEKRGFLASKPLSQRPFEIVRPDKNGNWINQTLSDWDHLIPVADKKTKAAKTKGQEKAIFRRYSQGLKTNRDEWVIDQNASNTGQKVRFLIDHYNQVLKEFDFSKFSKTDAPNTTIKWTRKLNRNVRQRVPLRFSGEKISSSIYRPFVKSNVYYDKILNEDLYQLDEMFPSSDSKNLWISFVEGKRLDFMVFAGEIIPNYALISLDPIQITPRYRYAKNGEQIDNITDWGLKQFQTHYGKDTAISKDNIFHYVYGVLHDPLYREKYAQNLKRESPRIPYYPNFHKWAEWGKSLMDIHINYETVEPWPLTRIDTPDEKARAAGVQPKAALKADLANGTIRLDTETILSGIPESVWTYRLGNRSGLEWILDQYKEKTPKDPTIREKFNTYRFADYKEKVIDLLMRVTRVSVETMEIIGKMKSAKRD
;
A
#
# COMPACT_ATOMS: atom_id res chain seq x y z
N MET A 1 -25.98 -7.20 9.91
CA MET A 1 -25.88 -8.20 8.83
C MET A 1 -26.45 -9.55 9.26
N SER A 2 -26.11 -10.09 10.44
CA SER A 2 -26.63 -11.36 10.97
C SER A 2 -28.16 -11.45 11.15
N GLN A 3 -28.84 -10.34 11.47
CA GLN A 3 -30.30 -10.31 11.57
C GLN A 3 -31.02 -10.34 10.21
N ILE A 4 -30.31 -9.99 9.13
CA ILE A 4 -30.84 -10.05 7.76
C ILE A 4 -30.92 -11.51 7.30
N LEU A 5 -29.89 -12.33 7.61
CA LEU A 5 -29.87 -13.75 7.27
C LEU A 5 -31.02 -14.53 7.93
N ILE A 6 -31.30 -14.26 9.21
CA ILE A 6 -32.43 -14.89 9.92
C ILE A 6 -33.78 -14.46 9.33
N ASN A 7 -33.90 -13.19 8.92
CA ASN A 7 -35.10 -12.72 8.24
C ASN A 7 -35.26 -13.39 6.86
N GLN A 8 -34.18 -13.61 6.12
CA GLN A 8 -34.21 -14.34 4.85
C GLN A 8 -34.64 -15.80 5.06
N TYR A 9 -34.03 -16.49 6.02
CA TYR A 9 -34.42 -17.84 6.43
C TYR A 9 -35.92 -17.96 6.75
N LEU A 10 -36.47 -17.04 7.55
CA LEU A 10 -37.90 -17.07 7.91
C LEU A 10 -38.81 -16.75 6.72
N ASN A 11 -38.36 -15.89 5.79
CA ASN A 11 -39.09 -15.61 4.55
C ASN A 11 -39.06 -16.80 3.60
N ASP A 12 -37.94 -17.51 3.50
CA ASP A 12 -37.80 -18.70 2.68
C ASP A 12 -38.64 -19.85 3.24
N LEU A 13 -38.69 -20.01 4.57
CA LEU A 13 -39.62 -20.90 5.27
C LEU A 13 -41.09 -20.62 4.94
N ASP A 14 -41.54 -19.36 5.03
CA ASP A 14 -42.92 -18.97 4.70
C ASP A 14 -43.24 -19.22 3.22
N ARG A 15 -42.26 -18.93 2.34
CA ARG A 15 -42.38 -19.17 0.89
C ARG A 15 -42.48 -20.66 0.58
N TYR A 16 -41.63 -21.49 1.18
CA TYR A 16 -41.66 -22.94 0.98
C TYR A 16 -42.97 -23.53 1.49
N LYS A 17 -43.44 -23.10 2.67
CA LYS A 17 -44.74 -23.51 3.23
C LYS A 17 -45.92 -23.21 2.29
N LYS A 18 -45.88 -22.05 1.61
CA LYS A 18 -46.91 -21.65 0.63
C LYS A 18 -46.86 -22.45 -0.67
N ILE A 19 -45.67 -22.90 -1.09
CA ILE A 19 -45.47 -23.58 -2.38
C ILE A 19 -45.67 -25.09 -2.27
N SER A 20 -45.13 -25.74 -1.23
CA SER A 20 -45.16 -27.20 -1.11
C SER A 20 -46.46 -27.76 -0.53
N GLY A 21 -47.26 -26.94 0.17
CA GLY A 21 -48.48 -27.38 0.86
C GLY A 21 -48.25 -28.36 2.03
N SER A 22 -46.99 -28.76 2.28
CA SER A 22 -46.55 -29.67 3.33
C SER A 22 -45.16 -29.27 3.83
N LEU A 23 -44.91 -29.45 5.13
CA LEU A 23 -43.64 -29.14 5.80
C LEU A 23 -42.88 -30.44 6.08
N THR A 24 -42.41 -31.12 5.02
CA THR A 24 -41.53 -32.29 5.18
C THR A 24 -40.11 -31.86 5.52
N GLU A 25 -39.40 -32.62 6.36
CA GLU A 25 -38.02 -32.39 6.84
C GLU A 25 -37.05 -31.98 5.73
N GLY A 26 -37.11 -32.62 4.55
CA GLY A 26 -36.25 -32.31 3.42
C GLY A 26 -36.38 -30.89 2.85
N ILE A 27 -37.49 -30.17 3.11
CA ILE A 27 -37.73 -28.81 2.61
C ILE A 27 -37.30 -27.76 3.64
N ILE A 28 -37.49 -28.03 4.93
CA ILE A 28 -37.15 -27.08 6.00
C ILE A 28 -35.66 -27.14 6.34
N SER A 29 -35.07 -28.34 6.36
CA SER A 29 -33.64 -28.53 6.58
C SER A 29 -32.81 -27.78 5.52
N GLU A 30 -33.25 -27.70 4.26
CA GLU A 30 -32.56 -26.92 3.22
C GLU A 30 -32.55 -25.40 3.52
N ALA A 31 -33.62 -24.84 4.08
CA ALA A 31 -33.65 -23.42 4.47
C ALA A 31 -32.66 -23.12 5.61
N PHE A 32 -32.59 -23.99 6.62
CA PHE A 32 -31.67 -23.80 7.74
C PHE A 32 -30.21 -24.08 7.34
N LYS A 33 -30.00 -25.04 6.45
CA LYS A 33 -28.72 -25.28 5.79
C LYS A 33 -28.22 -24.05 5.04
N ASP A 34 -29.07 -23.38 4.29
CA ASP A 34 -28.70 -22.16 3.57
C ASP A 34 -28.36 -21.00 4.53
N LEU A 35 -29.09 -20.88 5.65
CA LEU A 35 -28.75 -19.97 6.74
C LEU A 35 -27.33 -20.24 7.28
N LEU A 36 -27.00 -21.50 7.56
CA LEU A 36 -25.67 -21.89 8.03
C LEU A 36 -24.59 -21.65 6.98
N LYS A 37 -24.82 -21.98 5.70
CA LYS A 37 -23.88 -21.71 4.60
C LYS A 37 -23.57 -20.23 4.47
N ASP A 38 -24.58 -19.37 4.51
CA ASP A 38 -24.39 -17.93 4.37
C ASP A 38 -23.67 -17.33 5.57
N TRP A 39 -23.93 -17.85 6.76
CA TRP A 39 -23.18 -17.46 7.95
C TRP A 39 -21.72 -17.93 7.90
N SER A 40 -21.47 -19.17 7.47
CA SER A 40 -20.11 -19.69 7.24
C SER A 40 -19.35 -18.82 6.25
N ARG A 41 -19.97 -18.42 5.12
CA ARG A 41 -19.36 -17.50 4.14
C ARG A 41 -18.98 -16.15 4.75
N GLN A 42 -19.82 -15.60 5.63
CA GLN A 42 -19.52 -14.33 6.31
C GLN A 42 -18.36 -14.47 7.31
N ALA A 43 -18.21 -15.62 7.94
CA ALA A 43 -17.19 -15.90 8.94
C ALA A 43 -15.87 -16.46 8.36
N ASN A 44 -15.73 -16.50 7.02
CA ASN A 44 -14.62 -17.17 6.32
C ASN A 44 -14.46 -18.65 6.72
N LEU A 45 -15.57 -19.38 6.73
CA LEU A 45 -15.65 -20.79 7.05
C LEU A 45 -16.27 -21.57 5.89
N HIS A 46 -15.94 -22.86 5.80
CA HIS A 46 -16.48 -23.75 4.78
C HIS A 46 -17.59 -24.63 5.36
N PHE A 47 -18.78 -24.58 4.77
CA PHE A 47 -19.87 -25.51 5.06
C PHE A 47 -19.81 -26.70 4.09
N ILE A 48 -19.77 -27.92 4.61
CA ILE A 48 -19.83 -29.17 3.84
C ILE A 48 -21.08 -29.95 4.22
N ASN A 49 -21.87 -30.33 3.21
CA ASN A 49 -23.07 -31.14 3.40
C ASN A 49 -22.69 -32.61 3.60
N GLN A 50 -23.26 -33.25 4.63
CA GLN A 50 -23.16 -34.70 4.83
C GLN A 50 -21.72 -35.24 4.84
N TYR A 51 -20.81 -34.52 5.50
CA TYR A 51 -19.39 -34.86 5.58
C TYR A 51 -19.17 -36.08 6.49
N GLU A 52 -18.80 -37.21 5.89
CA GLU A 52 -18.54 -38.46 6.61
C GLU A 52 -17.13 -38.49 7.18
N PHE A 53 -16.99 -38.84 8.46
CA PHE A 53 -15.71 -39.07 9.11
C PHE A 53 -15.81 -40.14 10.20
N VAL A 54 -14.65 -40.61 10.68
CA VAL A 54 -14.56 -41.60 11.75
C VAL A 54 -14.42 -40.86 13.08
N SER A 55 -15.34 -41.11 14.00
CA SER A 55 -15.33 -40.53 15.35
C SER A 55 -14.15 -41.06 16.19
N THR A 56 -13.89 -40.42 17.33
CA THR A 56 -12.92 -40.92 18.33
C THR A 56 -13.27 -42.31 18.86
N GLN A 57 -14.52 -42.74 18.73
CA GLN A 57 -15.01 -44.07 19.08
C GLN A 57 -14.88 -45.09 17.93
N LYS A 58 -14.19 -44.72 16.84
CA LYS A 58 -14.02 -45.53 15.62
C LYS A 58 -15.34 -45.86 14.91
N THR A 59 -16.39 -45.08 15.15
CA THR A 59 -17.66 -45.20 14.44
C THR A 59 -17.69 -44.25 13.25
N ARG A 60 -18.21 -44.71 12.12
CA ARG A 60 -18.43 -43.87 10.95
C ARG A 60 -19.68 -43.02 11.17
N ILE A 61 -19.51 -41.71 11.18
CA ILE A 61 -20.55 -40.72 11.44
C ILE A 61 -20.67 -39.75 10.27
N ARG A 62 -21.89 -39.29 10.03
CA ARG A 62 -22.23 -38.42 8.89
C ARG A 62 -23.26 -37.39 9.34
N PRO A 63 -22.80 -36.23 9.87
CA PRO A 63 -23.68 -35.12 10.21
C PRO A 63 -24.26 -34.46 8.97
N ASP A 64 -25.47 -33.91 9.05
CA ASP A 64 -26.12 -33.23 7.93
C ASP A 64 -25.33 -32.00 7.44
N GLY A 65 -24.68 -31.29 8.34
CA GLY A 65 -23.72 -30.22 8.01
C GLY A 65 -22.47 -30.23 8.88
N THR A 66 -21.34 -29.91 8.27
CA THR A 66 -20.06 -29.71 8.96
C THR A 66 -19.48 -28.37 8.56
N ILE A 67 -19.12 -27.54 9.54
CA ILE A 67 -18.56 -26.20 9.33
C ILE A 67 -17.10 -26.21 9.74
N LEU A 68 -16.22 -25.73 8.85
CA LEU A 68 -14.77 -25.87 8.95
C LEU A 68 -14.06 -24.51 8.86
N HIS A 69 -12.95 -24.36 9.58
CA HIS A 69 -11.98 -23.27 9.39
C HIS A 69 -11.10 -23.47 8.14
N ASP A 70 -10.27 -22.48 7.78
CA ASP A 70 -9.33 -22.50 6.64
C ASP A 70 -8.31 -23.68 6.68
N LEU A 71 -8.09 -24.26 7.87
CA LEU A 71 -7.26 -25.46 8.09
C LEU A 71 -8.06 -26.77 8.12
N ARG A 72 -9.33 -26.72 7.69
CA ARG A 72 -10.35 -27.78 7.80
C ARG A 72 -10.49 -28.43 9.18
N VAL A 73 -10.15 -27.68 10.23
CA VAL A 73 -10.54 -27.98 11.60
C VAL A 73 -12.05 -27.72 11.73
N PRO A 74 -12.86 -28.71 12.16
CA PRO A 74 -14.28 -28.49 12.40
C PRO A 74 -14.50 -27.42 13.46
N LEU A 75 -15.13 -26.32 13.06
CA LEU A 75 -15.71 -25.36 13.99
C LEU A 75 -16.85 -26.03 14.75
N GLY A 76 -17.74 -26.71 14.02
CA GLY A 76 -18.91 -27.36 14.59
C GLY A 76 -19.75 -28.10 13.54
N TYR A 77 -20.77 -28.78 14.03
CA TYR A 77 -21.61 -29.69 13.25
C TYR A 77 -23.08 -29.30 13.35
N TRP A 78 -23.88 -29.77 12.41
CA TRP A 78 -25.32 -29.61 12.41
C TRP A 78 -25.98 -30.93 12.01
N GLU A 79 -27.04 -31.28 12.72
CA GLU A 79 -27.88 -32.45 12.48
C GLU A 79 -29.35 -32.02 12.52
N ALA A 80 -30.10 -32.35 11.46
CA ALA A 80 -31.53 -32.09 11.34
C ALA A 80 -32.34 -33.33 11.70
N LYS A 81 -33.55 -33.17 12.24
CA LYS A 81 -34.49 -34.23 12.62
C LYS A 81 -35.90 -33.92 12.15
N ASP A 82 -36.74 -34.95 12.11
CA ASP A 82 -38.15 -34.81 11.78
C ASP A 82 -38.90 -34.09 12.90
N THR A 83 -39.85 -33.22 12.55
CA THR A 83 -40.67 -32.46 13.54
C THR A 83 -41.55 -33.35 14.42
N ASN A 84 -41.77 -34.61 14.03
CA ASN A 84 -42.52 -35.59 14.81
C ASN A 84 -41.62 -36.44 15.73
N ASP A 85 -40.29 -36.31 15.64
CA ASP A 85 -39.35 -37.03 16.49
C ASP A 85 -39.27 -36.37 17.88
N ASP A 86 -39.01 -37.19 18.91
CA ASP A 86 -38.55 -36.67 20.19
C ASP A 86 -37.07 -36.26 20.05
N LEU A 87 -36.84 -34.94 19.92
CA LEU A 87 -35.52 -34.36 19.71
C LEU A 87 -34.52 -34.77 20.81
N ASP A 88 -34.96 -34.90 22.07
CA ASP A 88 -34.07 -35.26 23.18
C ASP A 88 -33.67 -36.75 23.11
N ALA A 89 -34.60 -37.61 22.71
CA ALA A 89 -34.32 -39.03 22.48
C ALA A 89 -33.34 -39.23 21.30
N GLU A 90 -33.51 -38.47 20.21
CA GLU A 90 -32.63 -38.53 19.04
C GLU A 90 -31.24 -37.94 19.32
N ILE A 91 -31.14 -36.85 20.10
CA ILE A 91 -29.86 -36.34 20.61
C ILE A 91 -29.14 -37.46 21.38
N ALA A 92 -29.80 -38.08 22.37
CA ALA A 92 -29.19 -39.13 23.19
C ALA A 92 -28.68 -40.32 22.35
N LYS A 93 -29.47 -40.74 21.35
CA LYS A 93 -29.11 -41.80 20.40
C LYS A 93 -27.91 -41.43 19.52
N LYS A 94 -27.85 -40.21 18.99
CA LYS A 94 -26.74 -39.73 18.16
C LYS A 94 -25.46 -39.58 18.96
N LEU A 95 -25.53 -39.06 20.18
CA LEU A 95 -24.39 -38.98 21.09
C LEU A 95 -23.86 -40.37 21.48
N THR A 96 -24.75 -41.34 21.72
CA THR A 96 -24.37 -42.74 21.98
C THR A 96 -23.68 -43.40 20.77
N LYS A 97 -24.04 -42.99 19.55
CA LYS A 97 -23.40 -43.45 18.29
C LYS A 97 -22.03 -42.81 18.02
N GLY A 98 -21.60 -41.88 18.88
CA GLY A 98 -20.29 -41.22 18.81
C GLY A 98 -20.28 -39.92 18.02
N TYR A 99 -21.43 -39.23 17.88
CA TYR A 99 -21.46 -37.89 17.30
C TYR A 99 -20.67 -36.88 18.16
N PRO A 100 -20.10 -35.82 17.55
CA PRO A 100 -19.28 -34.83 18.25
C PRO A 100 -20.09 -34.06 19.30
N GLN A 101 -19.44 -33.74 20.42
CA GLN A 101 -20.05 -33.02 21.54
C GLN A 101 -19.37 -31.67 21.83
N ASP A 102 -18.38 -31.28 21.02
CA ASP A 102 -17.59 -30.07 21.25
C ASP A 102 -18.34 -28.81 20.81
N ASN A 103 -19.04 -28.88 19.66
CA ASN A 103 -19.87 -27.80 19.12
C ASN A 103 -20.82 -28.37 18.04
N ILE A 104 -22.08 -28.64 18.38
CA ILE A 104 -23.07 -29.22 17.46
C ILE A 104 -24.46 -28.62 17.68
N ILE A 105 -25.17 -28.34 16.59
CA ILE A 105 -26.58 -27.96 16.59
C ILE A 105 -27.43 -29.17 16.22
N PHE A 106 -28.43 -29.49 17.04
CA PHE A 106 -29.52 -30.39 16.70
C PHE A 106 -30.81 -29.58 16.55
N GLU A 107 -31.59 -29.84 15.51
CA GLU A 107 -32.87 -29.15 15.30
C GLU A 107 -33.93 -30.04 14.65
N ASP A 108 -35.21 -29.79 14.96
CA ASP A 108 -36.39 -30.53 14.47
C ASP A 108 -37.36 -29.63 13.66
N SER A 109 -36.85 -28.52 13.13
CA SER A 109 -37.59 -27.43 12.48
C SER A 109 -38.49 -26.57 13.38
N VAL A 110 -38.65 -26.93 14.66
CA VAL A 110 -39.41 -26.15 15.66
C VAL A 110 -38.49 -25.61 16.74
N THR A 111 -37.53 -26.42 17.17
CA THR A 111 -36.59 -26.22 18.27
C THR A 111 -35.17 -26.48 17.78
N ALA A 112 -34.22 -25.64 18.20
CA ALA A 112 -32.80 -25.89 18.03
C ALA A 112 -32.10 -25.96 19.39
N VAL A 113 -31.19 -26.92 19.50
CA VAL A 113 -30.38 -27.22 20.69
C VAL A 113 -28.91 -27.14 20.30
N LEU A 114 -28.16 -26.32 21.02
CA LEU A 114 -26.71 -26.19 20.88
C LEU A 114 -26.02 -26.94 22.02
N ILE A 115 -25.22 -27.93 21.66
CA ILE A 115 -24.33 -28.65 22.58
C ILE A 115 -22.89 -28.17 22.34
N GLN A 116 -22.23 -27.73 23.41
CA GLN A 116 -20.79 -27.44 23.39
C GLN A 116 -20.12 -28.05 24.61
N ASN A 117 -18.89 -28.53 24.47
CA ASN A 117 -18.13 -29.14 25.55
C ASN A 117 -18.92 -30.19 26.36
N ARG A 118 -19.71 -31.04 25.68
CA ARG A 118 -20.55 -32.10 26.29
C ARG A 118 -21.71 -31.61 27.16
N HIS A 119 -22.05 -30.33 27.08
CA HIS A 119 -23.19 -29.74 27.78
C HIS A 119 -24.13 -29.04 26.81
N GLU A 120 -25.43 -29.12 27.07
CA GLU A 120 -26.40 -28.24 26.42
C GLU A 120 -26.17 -26.81 26.89
N VAL A 121 -25.78 -25.94 25.96
CA VAL A 121 -25.46 -24.53 26.24
C VAL A 121 -26.66 -23.63 26.01
N PHE A 122 -27.49 -23.96 25.02
CA PHE A 122 -28.61 -23.11 24.65
C PHE A 122 -29.68 -23.89 23.87
N ARG A 123 -30.95 -23.63 24.17
CA ARG A 123 -32.12 -24.17 23.46
C ARG A 123 -33.08 -23.04 23.15
N CYS A 124 -33.61 -23.00 21.93
CA CYS A 124 -34.54 -21.96 21.50
C CYS A 124 -35.53 -22.45 20.45
N LYS A 125 -36.60 -21.68 20.26
CA LYS A 125 -37.53 -21.90 19.13
C LYS A 125 -36.93 -21.32 17.85
N MET A 126 -37.02 -22.07 16.75
CA MET A 126 -36.51 -21.65 15.43
C MET A 126 -37.18 -20.37 14.89
N VAL A 127 -38.40 -20.08 15.35
CA VAL A 127 -39.16 -18.87 14.97
C VAL A 127 -38.79 -17.63 15.81
N ASP A 128 -38.10 -17.80 16.95
CA ASP A 128 -37.66 -16.66 17.76
C ASP A 128 -36.36 -16.08 17.22
N LYS A 129 -36.48 -14.92 16.55
CA LYS A 129 -35.35 -14.25 15.89
C LYS A 129 -34.23 -13.88 16.87
N ALA A 130 -34.57 -13.47 18.09
CA ALA A 130 -33.59 -12.97 19.05
C ALA A 130 -32.81 -14.13 19.67
N GLU A 131 -33.52 -15.21 20.02
CA GLU A 131 -32.90 -16.40 20.58
C GLU A 131 -32.12 -17.19 19.53
N LEU A 132 -32.64 -17.37 18.32
CA LEU A 132 -31.91 -18.05 17.24
C LEU A 132 -30.62 -17.29 16.86
N LEU A 133 -30.67 -15.94 16.85
CA LEU A 133 -29.48 -15.11 16.66
C LEU A 133 -28.44 -15.34 17.76
N LYS A 134 -28.87 -15.52 19.01
CA LYS A 134 -27.98 -15.82 20.13
C LYS A 134 -27.35 -17.20 19.98
N LEU A 135 -28.14 -18.22 19.61
CA LEU A 135 -27.66 -19.58 19.34
C LEU A 135 -26.58 -19.58 18.26
N LEU A 136 -26.85 -18.96 17.11
CA LEU A 136 -25.90 -18.91 15.99
C LEU A 136 -24.63 -18.11 16.35
N LYS A 137 -24.74 -17.03 17.13
CA LYS A 137 -23.56 -16.32 17.63
C LYS A 137 -22.70 -17.17 18.56
N LEU A 138 -23.31 -17.98 19.43
CA LEU A 138 -22.58 -18.90 20.32
C LEU A 138 -21.90 -20.02 19.53
N PHE A 139 -22.59 -20.58 18.53
CA PHE A 139 -22.05 -21.63 17.69
C PHE A 139 -20.88 -21.14 16.80
N PHE A 140 -21.06 -20.00 16.10
CA PHE A 140 -20.03 -19.43 15.23
C PHE A 140 -18.93 -18.65 15.97
N GLY A 141 -19.17 -18.29 17.23
CA GLY A 141 -18.18 -17.67 18.12
C GLY A 141 -17.35 -18.68 18.92
N TYR A 142 -17.57 -19.98 18.73
CA TYR A 142 -16.84 -21.04 19.42
C TYR A 142 -15.37 -21.07 18.94
N GLU A 143 -14.42 -20.93 19.86
CA GLU A 143 -12.99 -21.09 19.57
C GLU A 143 -12.50 -22.39 20.19
N ARG A 144 -12.01 -23.29 19.35
CA ARG A 144 -11.39 -24.54 19.78
C ARG A 144 -10.08 -24.28 20.52
N ALA A 145 -9.82 -25.06 21.57
CA ALA A 145 -8.61 -24.94 22.37
C ALA A 145 -7.34 -25.05 21.52
N GLU A 146 -7.34 -25.95 20.53
CA GLU A 146 -6.23 -26.21 19.62
C GLU A 146 -5.91 -25.00 18.72
N ILE A 147 -6.93 -24.23 18.31
CA ILE A 147 -6.77 -23.02 17.49
C ILE A 147 -6.22 -21.86 18.34
N ALA A 148 -6.73 -21.72 19.57
CA ALA A 148 -6.21 -20.74 20.52
C ALA A 148 -4.75 -21.02 20.90
N GLU A 149 -4.40 -22.29 21.13
CA GLU A 149 -3.03 -22.75 21.38
C GLU A 149 -2.12 -22.52 20.18
N PHE A 150 -2.56 -22.82 18.96
CA PHE A 150 -1.81 -22.53 17.74
C PHE A 150 -1.51 -21.04 17.59
N ARG A 151 -2.51 -20.16 17.77
CA ARG A 151 -2.31 -18.69 17.72
C ARG A 151 -1.32 -18.22 18.77
N LYS A 152 -1.42 -18.74 20.00
CA LYS A 152 -0.49 -18.42 21.09
C LYS A 152 0.93 -18.89 20.77
N ALA A 153 1.08 -20.08 20.21
CA ALA A 153 2.36 -20.62 19.78
C ALA A 153 2.99 -19.80 18.65
N VAL A 154 2.19 -19.32 17.68
CA VAL A 154 2.66 -18.42 16.62
C VAL A 154 3.17 -17.10 17.21
N GLU A 155 2.45 -16.46 18.14
CA GLU A 155 2.92 -15.21 18.75
C GLU A 155 4.20 -15.40 19.58
N GLN A 156 4.30 -16.51 20.32
CA GLN A 156 5.52 -16.87 21.04
C GLN A 156 6.69 -17.11 20.08
N PHE A 157 6.46 -17.83 18.98
CA PHE A 157 7.45 -18.05 17.94
C PHE A 157 7.99 -16.74 17.34
N LYS A 158 7.11 -15.74 17.11
CA LYS A 158 7.54 -14.41 16.64
C LYS A 158 8.47 -13.70 17.63
N ALA A 159 8.27 -13.93 18.92
CA ALA A 159 9.12 -13.36 19.97
C ALA A 159 10.48 -14.07 20.06
N ASP A 160 10.51 -15.39 19.88
CA ASP A 160 11.70 -16.22 20.11
C ASP A 160 12.62 -16.33 18.88
N ILE A 161 12.06 -16.24 17.66
CA ILE A 161 12.83 -16.42 16.42
C ILE A 161 14.06 -15.50 16.29
N PRO A 162 14.07 -14.21 16.70
CA PRO A 162 15.26 -13.36 16.57
C PRO A 162 16.45 -13.91 17.38
N PHE A 163 16.19 -14.44 18.57
CA PHE A 163 17.22 -15.02 19.43
C PHE A 163 17.77 -16.33 18.85
N VAL A 164 16.88 -17.17 18.32
CA VAL A 164 17.28 -18.43 17.66
C VAL A 164 18.09 -18.16 16.38
N LEU A 165 17.73 -17.12 15.63
CA LEU A 165 18.48 -16.69 14.45
C LEU A 165 19.88 -16.20 14.79
N GLU A 166 20.02 -15.43 15.87
CA GLU A 166 21.31 -14.98 16.36
C GLU A 166 22.18 -16.17 16.78
N ALA A 167 21.63 -17.09 17.58
CA ALA A 167 22.33 -18.30 17.99
C ALA A 167 22.72 -19.22 16.81
N LEU A 168 21.85 -19.38 15.81
CA LEU A 168 22.16 -20.15 14.60
C LEU A 168 23.27 -19.47 13.79
N ARG A 169 23.22 -18.15 13.63
CA ARG A 169 24.26 -17.39 12.93
C ARG A 169 25.61 -17.52 13.62
N GLU A 170 25.65 -17.39 14.95
CA GLU A 170 26.86 -17.59 15.74
C GLU A 170 27.42 -19.01 15.55
N LYS A 171 26.60 -20.04 15.72
CA LYS A 171 27.05 -21.44 15.57
C LYS A 171 27.53 -21.77 14.16
N ILE A 172 26.89 -21.21 13.13
CA ILE A 172 27.34 -21.36 11.74
C ILE A 172 28.68 -20.64 11.57
N ASN A 173 28.84 -19.41 12.07
CA ASN A 173 30.12 -18.69 12.00
C ASN A 173 31.26 -19.44 12.71
N ASP A 174 30.97 -20.03 13.86
CA ASP A 174 31.92 -20.88 14.59
C ASP A 174 32.27 -22.13 13.80
N ALA A 175 31.29 -22.79 13.18
CA ALA A 175 31.53 -23.94 12.30
C ALA A 175 32.41 -23.57 11.09
N TYR A 176 32.16 -22.41 10.47
CA TYR A 176 33.03 -21.88 9.41
C TYR A 176 34.46 -21.60 9.89
N SER A 177 34.66 -21.27 11.16
CA SER A 177 35.97 -20.92 11.70
C SER A 177 36.74 -22.13 12.23
N THR A 178 36.03 -23.16 12.73
CA THR A 178 36.63 -24.21 13.57
C THR A 178 36.41 -25.63 13.04
N ASN A 179 35.47 -25.86 12.10
CA ASN A 179 35.08 -27.20 11.63
C ASN A 179 35.50 -27.42 10.16
N ALA A 180 36.69 -27.99 9.97
CA ALA A 180 37.24 -28.27 8.64
C ALA A 180 36.40 -29.22 7.75
N PRO A 181 35.74 -30.27 8.30
CA PRO A 181 34.74 -31.05 7.55
C PRO A 181 33.55 -30.22 7.06
N PHE A 182 33.00 -29.33 7.90
CA PHE A 182 31.90 -28.44 7.53
C PHE A 182 32.32 -27.47 6.43
N ASN A 183 33.47 -26.81 6.56
CA ASN A 183 33.99 -25.91 5.53
C ASN A 183 34.12 -26.58 4.17
N ARG A 184 34.72 -27.78 4.12
CA ARG A 184 34.84 -28.53 2.86
C ARG A 184 33.48 -28.85 2.24
N GLU A 185 32.47 -29.17 3.05
CA GLU A 185 31.13 -29.43 2.55
C GLU A 185 30.40 -28.14 2.13
N ALA A 186 30.63 -27.03 2.84
CA ALA A 186 30.10 -25.71 2.50
C ALA A 186 30.69 -25.19 1.18
N GLU A 187 31.99 -25.38 0.96
CA GLU A 187 32.67 -25.05 -0.30
C GLU A 187 32.15 -25.90 -1.46
N LYS A 188 31.95 -27.20 -1.25
CA LYS A 188 31.32 -28.07 -2.25
C LYS A 188 29.89 -27.62 -2.56
N PHE A 189 29.10 -27.31 -1.54
CA PHE A 189 27.74 -26.83 -1.73
C PHE A 189 27.72 -25.49 -2.47
N LEU A 190 28.60 -24.55 -2.11
CA LEU A 190 28.75 -23.28 -2.81
C LEU A 190 29.13 -23.50 -4.27
N ALA A 191 30.11 -24.36 -4.55
CA ALA A 191 30.51 -24.69 -5.91
C ALA A 191 29.35 -25.33 -6.71
N GLN A 192 28.57 -26.20 -6.07
CA GLN A 192 27.39 -26.80 -6.68
C GLN A 192 26.28 -25.76 -6.90
N ALA A 193 25.94 -24.93 -5.91
CA ALA A 193 24.94 -23.87 -6.03
C ALA A 193 25.33 -22.86 -7.12
N LYS A 194 26.62 -22.56 -7.25
CA LYS A 194 27.16 -21.82 -8.39
C LYS A 194 26.93 -22.58 -9.70
N ASN A 195 27.28 -23.86 -9.77
CA ASN A 195 27.14 -24.66 -10.99
C ASN A 195 25.73 -25.07 -11.37
N THR A 196 24.75 -25.00 -10.46
CA THR A 196 23.37 -25.46 -10.68
C THR A 196 22.37 -24.31 -10.70
N ILE A 197 22.63 -23.25 -9.92
CA ILE A 197 21.71 -22.12 -9.76
C ILE A 197 22.30 -20.84 -10.38
N ASN A 198 23.38 -20.31 -9.82
CA ASN A 198 24.02 -19.07 -10.28
C ASN A 198 25.43 -18.84 -9.68
N PRO A 199 26.49 -18.68 -10.49
CA PRO A 199 27.83 -18.27 -10.07
C PRO A 199 27.98 -17.02 -9.19
N SER A 200 27.01 -16.10 -9.19
CA SER A 200 26.98 -14.95 -8.26
C SER A 200 26.56 -15.31 -6.84
N VAL A 201 26.09 -16.55 -6.60
CA VAL A 201 25.82 -17.07 -5.24
C VAL A 201 27.09 -16.95 -4.39
N THR A 202 26.93 -16.34 -3.23
CA THR A 202 28.01 -16.09 -2.27
C THR A 202 27.94 -17.06 -1.09
N GLU A 203 29.00 -17.12 -0.31
CA GLU A 203 28.98 -17.86 0.96
C GLU A 203 27.90 -17.33 1.92
N ALA A 204 27.62 -16.03 1.89
CA ALA A 204 26.54 -15.44 2.68
C ALA A 204 25.16 -15.96 2.27
N ASP A 205 24.96 -16.24 0.97
CA ASP A 205 23.72 -16.85 0.48
C ASP A 205 23.58 -18.30 0.96
N VAL A 206 24.68 -19.06 0.95
CA VAL A 206 24.72 -20.43 1.49
C VAL A 206 24.40 -20.45 2.98
N ARG A 207 24.97 -19.52 3.77
CA ARG A 207 24.66 -19.36 5.19
C ARG A 207 23.17 -19.14 5.42
N GLU A 208 22.56 -18.23 4.66
CA GLU A 208 21.13 -17.93 4.78
C GLU A 208 20.24 -19.09 4.30
N MET A 209 20.62 -19.79 3.22
CA MET A 209 19.92 -21.01 2.77
C MET A 209 19.95 -22.10 3.84
N LEU A 210 21.09 -22.29 4.51
CA LEU A 210 21.25 -23.26 5.59
C LEU A 210 20.40 -22.92 6.81
N ILE A 211 20.40 -21.65 7.25
CA ILE A 211 19.55 -21.22 8.38
C ILE A 211 18.08 -21.46 8.04
N GLN A 212 17.64 -21.07 6.84
CA GLN A 212 16.26 -21.30 6.43
C GLN A 212 15.91 -22.78 6.34
N HIS A 213 16.83 -23.60 5.81
CA HIS A 213 16.65 -25.05 5.79
C HIS A 213 16.42 -25.60 7.19
N ILE A 214 17.34 -25.33 8.13
CA ILE A 214 17.26 -25.78 9.53
C ILE A 214 15.93 -25.40 10.18
N LEU A 215 15.45 -24.18 9.92
CA LEU A 215 14.22 -23.68 10.55
C LEU A 215 12.93 -24.20 9.88
N THR A 216 13.01 -24.72 8.67
CA THR A 216 11.83 -25.13 7.91
C THR A 216 11.74 -26.62 7.65
N GLU A 217 12.84 -27.35 7.82
CA GLU A 217 12.86 -28.81 7.66
C GLU A 217 11.90 -29.54 8.61
N GLU A 218 11.85 -29.17 9.90
CA GLU A 218 10.91 -29.80 10.85
C GLU A 218 9.46 -29.51 10.48
N ILE A 219 9.18 -28.35 9.89
CA ILE A 219 7.84 -27.98 9.42
C ILE A 219 7.46 -28.89 8.25
N PHE A 220 8.33 -29.07 7.26
CA PHE A 220 8.05 -29.95 6.12
C PHE A 220 7.95 -31.43 6.49
N ALA A 221 8.88 -31.91 7.32
CA ALA A 221 8.96 -33.32 7.67
C ALA A 221 7.73 -33.82 8.45
N HIS A 222 7.12 -32.95 9.26
CA HIS A 222 5.97 -33.33 10.08
C HIS A 222 4.62 -32.96 9.49
N VAL A 223 4.55 -31.95 8.61
CA VAL A 223 3.31 -31.61 7.91
C VAL A 223 2.95 -32.65 6.85
N PHE A 224 3.95 -33.24 6.19
CA PHE A 224 3.74 -34.25 5.19
C PHE A 224 4.21 -35.62 5.72
N ASP A 225 3.27 -36.43 6.23
CA ASP A 225 3.47 -37.86 6.66
C ASP A 225 4.23 -38.76 5.67
N GLN A 226 4.58 -38.28 4.46
CA GLN A 226 5.47 -38.92 3.50
C GLN A 226 6.85 -38.25 3.55
N GLY A 227 7.59 -38.46 4.65
CA GLY A 227 8.86 -37.79 4.98
C GLY A 227 10.03 -37.97 4.01
N ASP A 228 9.84 -38.53 2.81
CA ASP A 228 10.90 -38.79 1.83
C ASP A 228 11.01 -37.71 0.73
N PHE A 229 9.97 -36.93 0.40
CA PHE A 229 10.08 -35.97 -0.71
C PHE A 229 11.12 -34.85 -0.45
N HIS A 230 11.24 -34.35 0.78
CA HIS A 230 12.24 -33.34 1.14
C HIS A 230 13.66 -33.93 1.08
N ARG A 231 13.79 -35.25 1.21
CA ARG A 231 15.03 -36.00 1.01
C ARG A 231 15.25 -36.42 -0.43
N GLU A 232 14.27 -36.27 -1.33
CA GLU A 232 14.40 -36.51 -2.77
C GLU A 232 14.77 -35.23 -3.54
N ASN A 233 14.47 -34.05 -2.98
CA ASN A 233 14.85 -32.78 -3.59
C ASN A 233 16.38 -32.56 -3.59
N ASN A 234 16.95 -32.29 -4.77
CA ASN A 234 18.40 -32.18 -4.97
C ASN A 234 19.07 -31.07 -4.13
N ILE A 235 18.40 -29.94 -3.91
CA ILE A 235 18.96 -28.84 -3.11
C ILE A 235 18.88 -29.19 -1.62
N ALA A 236 17.73 -29.70 -1.17
CA ALA A 236 17.52 -30.09 0.23
C ALA A 236 18.46 -31.21 0.67
N GLN A 237 18.68 -32.24 -0.16
CA GLN A 237 19.65 -33.32 0.13
C GLN A 237 21.05 -32.80 0.47
N LYS A 238 21.51 -31.78 -0.25
CA LYS A 238 22.84 -31.22 -0.03
C LYS A 238 22.91 -30.32 1.20
N LEU A 239 21.82 -29.60 1.49
CA LEU A 239 21.70 -28.85 2.74
C LEU A 239 21.68 -29.77 3.96
N TYR A 240 21.03 -30.93 3.88
CA TYR A 240 21.12 -31.97 4.91
C TYR A 240 22.55 -32.48 5.13
N ALA A 241 23.28 -32.72 4.03
CA ALA A 241 24.67 -33.16 4.12
C ALA A 241 25.57 -32.11 4.79
N LEU A 242 25.30 -30.82 4.56
CA LEU A 242 26.00 -29.70 5.17
C LEU A 242 25.62 -29.53 6.65
N GLU A 243 24.33 -29.54 6.98
CA GLU A 243 23.81 -29.45 8.35
C GLU A 243 24.42 -30.55 9.23
N ALA A 244 24.44 -31.80 8.74
CA ALA A 244 24.93 -32.96 9.46
C ALA A 244 26.41 -32.88 9.87
N LYS A 245 27.20 -31.95 9.30
CA LYS A 245 28.62 -31.76 9.66
C LYS A 245 28.84 -30.99 10.96
N PHE A 246 27.85 -30.21 11.43
CA PHE A 246 28.03 -29.40 12.64
C PHE A 246 26.79 -29.36 13.56
N PHE A 247 25.59 -29.45 13.00
CA PHE A 247 24.34 -29.27 13.75
C PHE A 247 23.75 -30.63 14.16
N THR A 248 24.37 -31.27 15.15
CA THR A 248 24.01 -32.64 15.57
C THR A 248 23.54 -32.70 17.02
N GLY A 249 22.67 -33.69 17.30
CA GLY A 249 22.34 -34.19 18.65
C GLY A 249 22.01 -33.15 19.71
N GLN A 250 23.03 -32.74 20.47
CA GLN A 250 22.92 -31.79 21.59
C GLN A 250 22.81 -30.34 21.10
N ILE A 251 23.64 -29.95 20.13
CA ILE A 251 23.67 -28.58 19.58
C ILE A 251 22.31 -28.23 18.97
N LYS A 252 21.71 -29.16 18.23
CA LYS A 252 20.38 -29.01 17.64
C LYS A 252 19.31 -28.77 18.72
N ARG A 253 19.27 -29.63 19.74
CA ARG A 253 18.31 -29.55 20.86
C ARG A 253 18.43 -28.25 21.66
N GLU A 254 19.65 -27.81 21.96
CA GLU A 254 19.87 -26.56 22.71
C GLU A 254 19.48 -25.32 21.90
N THR A 255 19.84 -25.29 20.62
CA THR A 255 19.59 -24.13 19.75
C THR A 255 18.11 -23.98 19.43
N LEU A 256 17.41 -25.09 19.17
CA LEU A 256 15.99 -25.08 18.80
C LEU A 256 15.04 -25.17 20.00
N LYS A 257 15.55 -25.24 21.24
CA LYS A 257 14.73 -25.37 22.45
C LYS A 257 13.65 -24.30 22.58
N GLY A 258 13.96 -23.06 22.18
CA GLY A 258 13.00 -21.95 22.19
C GLY A 258 11.86 -22.13 21.18
N LEU A 259 12.05 -22.94 20.13
CA LEU A 259 11.04 -23.20 19.10
C LEU A 259 10.25 -24.48 19.36
N GLU A 260 10.62 -25.29 20.36
CA GLU A 260 10.01 -26.60 20.61
C GLU A 260 8.51 -26.51 20.91
N ALA A 261 8.07 -25.50 21.65
CA ALA A 261 6.65 -25.27 21.91
C ALA A 261 5.86 -24.95 20.64
N TYR A 262 6.49 -24.27 19.68
CA TYR A 262 5.90 -23.98 18.39
C TYR A 262 5.85 -25.23 17.51
N TYR A 263 6.95 -25.97 17.41
CA TYR A 263 7.02 -27.21 16.65
C TYR A 263 6.11 -28.30 17.19
N SER A 264 5.98 -28.43 18.52
CA SER A 264 5.05 -29.39 19.13
C SER A 264 3.60 -29.07 18.78
N THR A 265 3.24 -27.79 18.79
CA THR A 265 1.89 -27.33 18.39
C THR A 265 1.65 -27.55 16.90
N ILE A 266 2.66 -27.33 16.05
CA ILE A 266 2.59 -27.66 14.61
C ILE A 266 2.37 -29.16 14.42
N ARG A 267 3.14 -30.02 15.10
CA ARG A 267 3.01 -31.48 15.01
C ARG A 267 1.64 -31.96 15.45
N ALA A 268 1.14 -31.44 16.57
CA ALA A 268 -0.18 -31.77 17.08
C ALA A 268 -1.29 -31.38 16.08
N ASN A 269 -1.22 -30.18 15.50
CA ASN A 269 -2.19 -29.73 14.50
C ASN A 269 -2.04 -30.48 13.16
N ALA A 270 -0.82 -30.72 12.69
CA ALA A 270 -0.55 -31.44 11.46
C ALA A 270 -1.06 -32.90 11.52
N ALA A 271 -0.96 -33.56 12.66
CA ALA A 271 -1.45 -34.92 12.87
C ALA A 271 -2.99 -35.03 12.79
N LEU A 272 -3.71 -33.93 13.04
CA LEU A 272 -5.17 -33.87 12.89
C LEU A 272 -5.60 -33.62 11.45
N ILE A 273 -4.67 -33.21 10.58
CA ILE A 273 -4.93 -32.88 9.18
C ILE A 273 -4.76 -34.14 8.34
N THR A 274 -5.88 -34.68 7.85
CA THR A 274 -5.88 -35.95 7.10
C THR A 274 -5.80 -35.74 5.59
N SER A 275 -6.23 -34.59 5.05
CA SER A 275 -6.21 -34.37 3.60
C SER A 275 -5.00 -33.54 3.15
N HIS A 276 -4.48 -33.86 1.95
CA HIS A 276 -3.27 -33.21 1.45
C HIS A 276 -3.48 -31.70 1.18
N SER A 277 -4.62 -31.30 0.61
CA SER A 277 -4.94 -29.89 0.33
C SER A 277 -4.93 -29.03 1.62
N GLU A 278 -5.26 -29.64 2.76
CA GLU A 278 -5.20 -28.99 4.07
C GLU A 278 -3.76 -28.83 4.57
N LYS A 279 -2.91 -29.85 4.38
CA LYS A 279 -1.47 -29.79 4.68
C LYS A 279 -0.79 -28.65 3.92
N GLN A 280 -1.18 -28.43 2.67
CA GLN A 280 -0.70 -27.33 1.82
C GLN A 280 -1.13 -25.95 2.33
N ASN A 281 -2.40 -25.75 2.69
CA ASN A 281 -2.87 -24.48 3.24
C ASN A 281 -2.22 -24.18 4.60
N PHE A 282 -2.06 -25.21 5.43
CA PHE A 282 -1.35 -25.12 6.71
C PHE A 282 0.11 -24.68 6.51
N LEU A 283 0.81 -25.31 5.57
CA LEU A 283 2.18 -24.97 5.22
C LEU A 283 2.31 -23.53 4.72
N LYS A 284 1.40 -23.08 3.82
CA LYS A 284 1.36 -21.70 3.32
C LYS A 284 1.22 -20.67 4.45
N VAL A 285 0.31 -20.90 5.39
CA VAL A 285 0.07 -20.01 6.54
C VAL A 285 1.24 -19.97 7.50
N ILE A 286 1.90 -21.12 7.75
CA ILE A 286 3.10 -21.18 8.59
C ILE A 286 4.25 -20.42 7.93
N TYR A 287 4.49 -20.64 6.64
CA TYR A 287 5.51 -19.93 5.89
C TYR A 287 5.29 -18.43 5.87
N GLU A 288 4.03 -18.00 5.69
CA GLU A 288 3.66 -16.59 5.70
C GLU A 288 4.02 -15.91 7.01
N ASN A 289 3.74 -16.56 8.14
CA ASN A 289 4.06 -16.03 9.47
C ASN A 289 5.56 -16.12 9.79
N PHE A 290 6.22 -17.17 9.33
CA PHE A 290 7.66 -17.40 9.51
C PHE A 290 8.52 -16.33 8.82
N TYR A 291 8.30 -16.13 7.52
CA TYR A 291 9.13 -15.23 6.72
C TYR A 291 9.00 -13.76 7.12
N LYS A 292 7.80 -13.34 7.56
CA LYS A 292 7.54 -11.97 8.03
C LYS A 292 8.43 -11.58 9.21
N VAL A 293 8.88 -12.55 10.00
CA VAL A 293 9.73 -12.29 11.18
C VAL A 293 11.21 -12.59 10.91
N TYR A 294 11.50 -13.56 10.03
CA TYR A 294 12.87 -13.99 9.72
C TYR A 294 13.80 -12.89 9.17
N ASP A 295 13.38 -12.12 8.16
CA ASP A 295 14.22 -11.03 7.61
C ASP A 295 13.40 -9.84 7.12
N LYS A 296 12.95 -9.02 8.08
CA LYS A 296 12.15 -7.82 7.84
C LYS A 296 12.83 -6.80 6.91
N LYS A 297 14.17 -6.67 6.98
CA LYS A 297 14.92 -5.69 6.17
C LYS A 297 15.05 -6.12 4.71
N LYS A 298 15.34 -7.41 4.42
CA LYS A 298 15.34 -7.91 3.03
C LYS A 298 13.93 -8.02 2.45
N ALA A 299 12.93 -8.39 3.26
CA ALA A 299 11.52 -8.40 2.83
C ALA A 299 11.06 -6.99 2.41
N ASP A 300 11.37 -5.96 3.20
CA ASP A 300 11.10 -4.55 2.86
C ASP A 300 11.86 -4.09 1.61
N ARG A 301 13.12 -4.55 1.43
CA ARG A 301 13.97 -4.21 0.26
C ARG A 301 13.48 -4.85 -1.04
N LEU A 302 13.11 -6.12 -1.00
CA LEU A 302 12.61 -6.88 -2.14
C LEU A 302 11.11 -6.61 -2.41
N GLY A 303 10.40 -6.02 -1.45
CA GLY A 303 8.97 -5.72 -1.56
C GLY A 303 8.10 -6.96 -1.64
N VAL A 304 8.57 -8.09 -1.09
CA VAL A 304 7.88 -9.39 -1.14
C VAL A 304 6.74 -9.38 -0.13
N VAL A 305 5.51 -9.36 -0.63
CA VAL A 305 4.29 -9.48 0.16
C VAL A 305 3.53 -10.69 -0.34
N TYR A 306 3.14 -11.57 0.57
CA TYR A 306 2.38 -12.76 0.22
C TYR A 306 1.05 -12.37 -0.42
N THR A 307 0.66 -13.08 -1.48
CA THR A 307 -0.56 -12.78 -2.23
C THR A 307 -1.74 -13.54 -1.60
N PRO A 308 -2.78 -12.86 -1.09
CA PRO A 308 -3.96 -13.54 -0.55
C PRO A 308 -4.56 -14.54 -1.55
N ASN A 309 -4.95 -15.72 -1.06
CA ASN A 309 -5.47 -16.80 -1.90
C ASN A 309 -6.70 -16.39 -2.71
N GLU A 310 -7.54 -15.49 -2.18
CA GLU A 310 -8.72 -14.96 -2.88
C GLU A 310 -8.33 -14.20 -4.14
N ILE A 311 -7.21 -13.48 -4.12
CA ILE A 311 -6.66 -12.80 -5.31
C ILE A 311 -6.19 -13.85 -6.32
N VAL A 312 -5.41 -14.83 -5.86
CA VAL A 312 -4.82 -15.85 -6.73
C VAL A 312 -5.90 -16.66 -7.44
N LYS A 313 -6.88 -17.17 -6.69
CA LYS A 313 -8.01 -17.94 -7.25
C LYS A 313 -8.84 -17.11 -8.22
N PHE A 314 -9.20 -15.88 -7.84
CA PHE A 314 -9.93 -14.97 -8.71
C PHE A 314 -9.19 -14.68 -10.02
N MET A 315 -7.86 -14.55 -9.96
CA MET A 315 -7.02 -14.35 -11.15
C MET A 315 -6.93 -15.59 -12.04
N ILE A 316 -6.78 -16.79 -11.45
CA ILE A 316 -6.74 -18.04 -12.20
C ILE A 316 -8.07 -18.29 -12.90
N GLU A 317 -9.19 -18.21 -12.18
CA GLU A 317 -10.54 -18.38 -12.73
C GLU A 317 -10.85 -17.33 -13.81
N GLY A 318 -10.45 -16.08 -13.58
CA GLY A 318 -10.60 -15.00 -14.56
C GLY A 318 -9.78 -15.22 -15.83
N ALA A 319 -8.53 -15.66 -15.69
CA ALA A 319 -7.68 -15.96 -16.84
C ALA A 319 -8.18 -17.18 -17.63
N ASP A 320 -8.66 -18.21 -16.96
CA ASP A 320 -9.26 -19.40 -17.57
C ASP A 320 -10.52 -19.06 -18.37
N TRP A 321 -11.44 -18.32 -17.75
CA TRP A 321 -12.63 -17.84 -18.44
C TRP A 321 -12.30 -16.96 -19.65
N LEU A 322 -11.34 -16.04 -19.53
CA LEU A 322 -10.94 -15.18 -20.65
C LEU A 322 -10.28 -15.98 -21.78
N CYS A 323 -9.47 -16.99 -21.45
CA CYS A 323 -8.91 -17.89 -22.45
C CYS A 323 -10.00 -18.64 -23.20
N GLN A 324 -10.99 -19.18 -22.47
CA GLN A 324 -12.10 -19.91 -23.06
C GLN A 324 -12.97 -19.00 -23.92
N LYS A 325 -13.33 -17.81 -23.41
CA LYS A 325 -14.17 -16.82 -24.11
C LYS A 325 -13.53 -16.33 -25.41
N HIS A 326 -12.23 -16.04 -25.41
CA HIS A 326 -11.58 -15.36 -26.53
C HIS A 326 -10.88 -16.29 -27.51
N PHE A 327 -10.43 -17.47 -27.05
CA PHE A 327 -9.61 -18.40 -27.82
C PHE A 327 -10.14 -19.84 -27.83
N GLY A 328 -11.25 -20.13 -27.12
CA GLY A 328 -11.87 -21.46 -27.11
C GLY A 328 -11.02 -22.54 -26.44
N LYS A 329 -10.10 -22.14 -25.55
CA LYS A 329 -9.22 -23.04 -24.79
C LYS A 329 -9.23 -22.67 -23.31
N ASN A 330 -9.17 -23.67 -22.45
CA ASN A 330 -8.93 -23.49 -21.01
C ASN A 330 -7.41 -23.49 -20.74
N LEU A 331 -6.99 -23.01 -19.56
CA LEU A 331 -5.59 -22.94 -19.15
C LEU A 331 -4.88 -24.30 -19.18
N ILE A 332 -5.62 -25.37 -18.89
CA ILE A 332 -5.07 -26.72 -18.85
C ILE A 332 -4.84 -27.34 -20.23
N ASP A 333 -5.46 -26.79 -21.29
CA ASP A 333 -5.41 -27.39 -22.63
C ASP A 333 -4.04 -27.18 -23.28
N ASP A 334 -3.68 -28.10 -24.19
CA ASP A 334 -2.39 -28.10 -24.85
C ASP A 334 -2.14 -26.80 -25.63
N HIS A 335 -0.87 -26.38 -25.63
CA HIS A 335 -0.39 -25.15 -26.25
C HIS A 335 -0.86 -23.85 -25.58
N VAL A 336 -1.50 -23.93 -24.40
CA VAL A 336 -1.71 -22.76 -23.53
C VAL A 336 -0.57 -22.70 -22.54
N GLU A 337 0.54 -22.07 -22.96
CA GLU A 337 1.74 -21.94 -22.12
C GLU A 337 1.61 -20.76 -21.15
N ILE A 338 1.85 -21.01 -19.87
CA ILE A 338 1.59 -20.08 -18.76
C ILE A 338 2.92 -19.73 -18.08
N LEU A 339 3.17 -18.44 -17.84
CA LEU A 339 4.37 -17.96 -17.16
C LEU A 339 4.01 -17.09 -15.95
N ASP A 340 4.60 -17.43 -14.80
CA ASP A 340 4.74 -16.53 -13.66
C ASP A 340 6.13 -15.86 -13.69
N PRO A 341 6.23 -14.55 -14.03
CA PRO A 341 7.50 -13.88 -14.21
C PRO A 341 8.20 -13.46 -12.91
N ALA A 342 7.53 -13.59 -11.75
CA ALA A 342 8.06 -13.24 -10.44
C ALA A 342 7.38 -14.10 -9.37
N THR A 343 7.75 -15.38 -9.32
CA THR A 343 6.92 -16.38 -8.65
C THR A 343 6.96 -16.33 -7.13
N GLY A 344 7.96 -15.68 -6.55
CA GLY A 344 8.13 -15.62 -5.10
C GLY A 344 8.26 -17.04 -4.54
N THR A 345 7.29 -17.45 -3.73
CA THR A 345 7.23 -18.78 -3.12
C THR A 345 6.47 -19.83 -3.95
N GLY A 346 6.16 -19.53 -5.21
CA GLY A 346 5.48 -20.48 -6.13
C GLY A 346 3.96 -20.49 -6.01
N THR A 347 3.35 -19.49 -5.37
CA THR A 347 1.92 -19.53 -4.99
C THR A 347 0.98 -19.67 -6.19
N PHE A 348 1.18 -18.88 -7.26
CA PHE A 348 0.35 -18.98 -8.48
C PHE A 348 0.50 -20.35 -9.15
N ILE A 349 1.72 -20.91 -9.20
CA ILE A 349 1.95 -22.23 -9.78
C ILE A 349 1.24 -23.30 -8.97
N CYS A 350 1.38 -23.28 -7.64
CA CYS A 350 0.73 -24.27 -6.77
C CYS A 350 -0.81 -24.22 -6.90
N GLU A 351 -1.41 -23.03 -6.93
CA GLU A 351 -2.86 -22.89 -7.11
C GLU A 351 -3.31 -23.29 -8.53
N LEU A 352 -2.48 -23.09 -9.57
CA LEU A 352 -2.76 -23.62 -10.90
C LEU A 352 -2.80 -25.15 -10.90
N LEU A 353 -1.83 -25.81 -10.24
CA LEU A 353 -1.83 -27.27 -10.12
C LEU A 353 -3.10 -27.77 -9.41
N GLU A 354 -3.50 -27.12 -8.33
CA GLU A 354 -4.74 -27.43 -7.61
C GLU A 354 -5.99 -27.23 -8.48
N HIS A 355 -6.04 -26.12 -9.25
CA HIS A 355 -7.11 -25.86 -10.21
C HIS A 355 -7.20 -26.95 -11.29
N PHE A 356 -6.08 -27.58 -11.64
CA PHE A 356 -5.98 -28.65 -12.64
C PHE A 356 -6.12 -30.08 -12.09
N ARG A 357 -6.22 -30.26 -10.77
CA ARG A 357 -6.24 -31.57 -10.08
C ARG A 357 -7.19 -32.61 -10.69
N GLY A 358 -8.31 -32.19 -11.26
CA GLY A 358 -9.31 -33.06 -11.87
C GLY A 358 -8.92 -33.70 -13.22
N GLN A 359 -7.75 -33.37 -13.79
CA GLN A 359 -7.34 -33.84 -15.13
C GLN A 359 -5.88 -34.36 -15.12
N PRO A 360 -5.61 -35.54 -14.54
CA PRO A 360 -4.24 -35.99 -14.24
C PRO A 360 -3.30 -36.06 -15.46
N GLN A 361 -3.77 -36.55 -16.61
CA GLN A 361 -2.95 -36.66 -17.82
C GLN A 361 -2.55 -35.28 -18.38
N LYS A 362 -3.52 -34.36 -18.48
CA LYS A 362 -3.23 -32.99 -18.92
C LYS A 362 -2.36 -32.25 -17.91
N LEU A 363 -2.60 -32.44 -16.61
CA LEU A 363 -1.79 -31.87 -15.54
C LEU A 363 -0.33 -32.31 -15.65
N ALA A 364 -0.06 -33.60 -15.88
CA ALA A 364 1.31 -34.10 -16.04
C ALA A 364 2.02 -33.46 -17.25
N HIS A 365 1.33 -33.32 -18.39
CA HIS A 365 1.86 -32.62 -19.56
C HIS A 365 2.12 -31.13 -19.28
N LYS A 366 1.14 -30.45 -18.68
CA LYS A 366 1.16 -29.03 -18.33
C LYS A 366 2.32 -28.72 -17.37
N TYR A 367 2.47 -29.50 -16.30
CA TYR A 367 3.57 -29.42 -15.33
C TYR A 367 4.94 -29.55 -15.98
N LYS A 368 5.12 -30.59 -16.81
CA LYS A 368 6.43 -30.90 -17.42
C LYS A 368 6.82 -29.90 -18.51
N ASN A 369 5.87 -29.40 -19.29
CA ASN A 369 6.16 -28.75 -20.57
C ASN A 369 5.73 -27.29 -20.70
N GLU A 370 4.65 -26.88 -20.04
CA GLU A 370 3.89 -25.67 -20.40
C GLU A 370 3.59 -24.72 -19.22
N LEU A 371 3.94 -25.10 -17.98
CA LEU A 371 3.97 -24.23 -16.80
C LEU A 371 5.39 -23.74 -16.56
N HIS A 372 5.56 -22.42 -16.46
CA HIS A 372 6.87 -21.76 -16.31
C HIS A 372 6.86 -20.78 -15.15
N ALA A 373 7.98 -20.67 -14.45
CA ALA A 373 8.15 -19.72 -13.36
C ALA A 373 9.56 -19.13 -13.33
N ASN A 374 9.67 -17.86 -12.97
CA ASN A 374 10.95 -17.17 -12.77
C ASN A 374 11.05 -16.61 -11.36
N GLU A 375 12.25 -16.65 -10.78
CA GLU A 375 12.56 -15.97 -9.53
C GLU A 375 14.00 -15.43 -9.56
N VAL A 376 14.20 -14.24 -8.98
CA VAL A 376 15.50 -13.54 -8.95
C VAL A 376 16.22 -13.73 -7.61
N ALA A 377 15.49 -14.03 -6.53
CA ALA A 377 16.05 -14.19 -5.20
C ALA A 377 16.20 -15.67 -4.83
N ILE A 378 17.39 -16.04 -4.35
CA ILE A 378 17.77 -17.45 -4.14
C ILE A 378 16.88 -18.15 -3.10
N LEU A 379 16.50 -17.42 -2.05
CA LEU A 379 15.68 -17.96 -0.96
C LEU A 379 14.23 -18.23 -1.41
N PRO A 380 13.50 -17.25 -2.00
CA PRO A 380 12.21 -17.54 -2.64
C PRO A 380 12.28 -18.63 -3.71
N TYR A 381 13.33 -18.66 -4.53
CA TYR A 381 13.50 -19.69 -5.57
C TYR A 381 13.50 -21.10 -4.96
N TYR A 382 14.29 -21.32 -3.89
CA TYR A 382 14.34 -22.60 -3.21
C TYR A 382 12.98 -23.00 -2.63
N VAL A 383 12.28 -22.05 -1.99
CA VAL A 383 10.94 -22.30 -1.42
C VAL A 383 9.92 -22.62 -2.52
N ALA A 384 9.94 -21.89 -3.64
CA ALA A 384 9.08 -22.17 -4.78
C ALA A 384 9.32 -23.57 -5.35
N ASN A 385 10.58 -23.98 -5.48
CA ASN A 385 10.93 -25.32 -5.97
C ASN A 385 10.31 -26.41 -5.08
N LEU A 386 10.52 -26.34 -3.77
CA LEU A 386 9.95 -27.29 -2.81
C LEU A 386 8.42 -27.31 -2.84
N ASN A 387 7.79 -26.13 -2.80
CA ASN A 387 6.33 -26.02 -2.77
C ASN A 387 5.67 -26.60 -4.02
N ILE A 388 6.22 -26.30 -5.20
CA ILE A 388 5.67 -26.76 -6.48
C ILE A 388 5.78 -28.29 -6.60
N GLU A 389 6.95 -28.86 -6.28
CA GLU A 389 7.18 -30.31 -6.35
C GLU A 389 6.32 -31.05 -5.32
N ALA A 390 6.24 -30.54 -4.09
CA ALA A 390 5.38 -31.10 -3.05
C ALA A 390 3.90 -31.05 -3.47
N THR A 391 3.44 -29.94 -4.05
CA THR A 391 2.06 -29.78 -4.55
C THR A 391 1.77 -30.70 -5.75
N TYR A 392 2.76 -31.01 -6.58
CA TYR A 392 2.55 -31.96 -7.67
C TYR A 392 2.48 -33.40 -7.14
N ALA A 393 3.41 -33.79 -6.26
CA ALA A 393 3.43 -35.11 -5.63
C ALA A 393 2.16 -35.38 -4.82
N ALA A 394 1.64 -34.34 -4.15
CA ALA A 394 0.35 -34.33 -3.49
C ALA A 394 -0.83 -34.78 -4.34
N ILE A 395 -0.90 -34.23 -5.56
CA ILE A 395 -2.05 -34.31 -6.43
C ILE A 395 -1.99 -35.63 -7.19
N THR A 396 -0.78 -36.04 -7.59
CA THR A 396 -0.55 -37.19 -8.46
C THR A 396 -0.17 -38.47 -7.70
N GLY A 397 0.26 -38.35 -6.44
CA GLY A 397 0.83 -39.44 -5.65
C GLY A 397 2.26 -39.83 -6.06
N GLN A 398 2.92 -39.06 -6.93
CA GLN A 398 4.25 -39.35 -7.46
C GLN A 398 5.16 -38.14 -7.42
N PHE A 399 6.38 -38.29 -6.91
CA PHE A 399 7.40 -37.26 -6.99
C PHE A 399 7.85 -37.06 -8.44
N ALA A 400 7.98 -35.80 -8.85
CA ALA A 400 8.59 -35.41 -10.11
C ALA A 400 9.21 -34.03 -9.96
N GLU A 401 10.48 -33.89 -10.35
CA GLU A 401 11.17 -32.59 -10.36
C GLU A 401 10.43 -31.57 -11.22
N TYR A 402 10.50 -30.29 -10.85
CA TYR A 402 9.91 -29.21 -11.62
C TYR A 402 10.93 -28.56 -12.56
N PRO A 403 10.94 -28.88 -13.88
CA PRO A 403 12.03 -28.49 -14.78
C PRO A 403 11.95 -27.04 -15.26
N ASN A 404 10.85 -26.33 -15.00
CA ASN A 404 10.54 -25.04 -15.62
C ASN A 404 10.58 -23.85 -14.66
N LEU A 405 11.13 -24.04 -13.46
CA LEU A 405 11.53 -22.94 -12.58
C LEU A 405 12.93 -22.45 -12.99
N CYS A 406 13.03 -21.18 -13.34
CA CYS A 406 14.27 -20.51 -13.76
C CYS A 406 14.72 -19.50 -12.69
N PHE A 407 16.01 -19.54 -12.35
CA PHE A 407 16.62 -18.53 -11.50
C PHE A 407 17.15 -17.39 -12.37
N VAL A 408 16.37 -16.34 -12.56
CA VAL A 408 16.67 -15.27 -13.52
C VAL A 408 16.01 -13.95 -13.11
N ASP A 409 16.70 -12.83 -13.34
CA ASP A 409 16.05 -11.52 -13.32
C ASP A 409 15.23 -11.37 -14.60
N THR A 410 13.91 -11.53 -14.50
CA THR A 410 13.00 -11.46 -15.65
C THR A 410 13.16 -10.17 -16.45
N LEU A 411 13.42 -9.03 -15.80
CA LEU A 411 13.53 -7.74 -16.51
C LEU A 411 14.83 -7.61 -17.31
N ASP A 412 15.89 -8.33 -16.94
CA ASP A 412 17.11 -8.45 -17.75
C ASP A 412 16.98 -9.52 -18.85
N ASN A 413 16.12 -10.52 -18.65
CA ASN A 413 15.84 -11.55 -19.66
C ASN A 413 14.99 -11.02 -20.82
N VAL A 414 15.65 -10.31 -21.72
CA VAL A 414 15.05 -9.73 -22.94
C VAL A 414 15.19 -10.61 -24.18
N ALA A 415 15.88 -11.74 -24.06
CA ALA A 415 16.08 -12.67 -25.18
C ALA A 415 14.75 -13.27 -25.66
N GLY A 416 13.83 -13.56 -24.74
CA GLY A 416 12.46 -14.00 -25.05
C GLY A 416 11.59 -12.97 -25.76
N LEU A 417 12.04 -11.71 -25.88
CA LEU A 417 11.35 -10.63 -26.59
C LEU A 417 11.74 -10.52 -28.08
N GLY A 418 12.59 -11.41 -28.58
CA GLY A 418 13.08 -11.37 -29.98
C GLY A 418 14.18 -10.32 -30.23
N ILE A 419 14.73 -9.71 -29.17
CA ILE A 419 15.83 -8.73 -29.26
C ILE A 419 17.15 -9.49 -29.40
N LYS A 420 17.69 -9.60 -30.63
CA LYS A 420 18.89 -10.39 -30.98
C LYS A 420 20.24 -9.65 -30.84
N ALA A 421 20.42 -8.75 -29.87
CA ALA A 421 21.65 -7.95 -29.77
C ALA A 421 22.54 -8.36 -28.57
N GLY A 422 23.74 -8.89 -28.87
CA GLY A 422 25.03 -8.75 -28.15
C GLY A 422 25.20 -9.13 -26.67
N TYR A 423 24.14 -9.17 -25.86
CA TYR A 423 24.20 -9.21 -24.39
C TYR A 423 23.85 -10.57 -23.77
N GLN A 424 23.53 -11.58 -24.58
CA GLN A 424 23.36 -12.94 -24.07
C GLN A 424 24.63 -13.44 -23.36
N HIS A 425 25.81 -13.03 -23.81
CA HIS A 425 27.08 -13.40 -23.17
C HIS A 425 27.21 -12.81 -21.75
N ASP A 426 26.72 -11.58 -21.51
CA ASP A 426 26.86 -10.86 -20.24
C ASP A 426 25.75 -11.22 -19.22
N MET A 427 24.53 -11.56 -19.68
CA MET A 427 23.42 -11.98 -18.81
C MET A 427 23.61 -13.41 -18.27
N PHE A 428 24.11 -14.31 -19.13
CA PHE A 428 24.46 -15.68 -18.74
C PHE A 428 25.88 -15.76 -18.16
N ALA A 429 26.65 -14.66 -18.18
CA ALA A 429 27.93 -14.58 -17.49
C ALA A 429 27.68 -14.78 -16.00
N GLY A 430 28.12 -15.93 -15.50
CA GLY A 430 27.86 -16.29 -14.13
C GLY A 430 26.44 -16.82 -13.89
N MET A 431 25.84 -17.57 -14.83
CA MET A 431 24.71 -18.51 -14.61
C MET A 431 25.20 -19.96 -14.80
N SER A 432 24.55 -20.94 -14.15
CA SER A 432 24.84 -22.37 -14.36
C SER A 432 24.43 -22.86 -15.74
N GLU A 433 25.13 -23.86 -16.31
CA GLU A 433 24.75 -24.44 -17.62
C GLU A 433 23.30 -24.95 -17.63
N GLU A 434 22.88 -25.63 -16.56
CA GLU A 434 21.52 -26.17 -16.43
C GLU A 434 20.45 -25.06 -16.39
N ASN A 435 20.63 -24.03 -15.55
CA ASN A 435 19.66 -22.93 -15.48
C ASN A 435 19.65 -22.11 -16.78
N VAL A 436 20.80 -21.94 -17.43
CA VAL A 436 20.90 -21.32 -18.76
C VAL A 436 20.07 -22.11 -19.77
N GLU A 437 20.11 -23.43 -19.75
CA GLU A 437 19.28 -24.28 -20.61
C GLU A 437 17.78 -24.13 -20.31
N ARG A 438 17.38 -24.10 -19.03
CA ARG A 438 15.99 -23.84 -18.61
C ARG A 438 15.50 -22.49 -19.16
N VAL A 439 16.28 -21.42 -18.98
CA VAL A 439 15.96 -20.07 -19.49
C VAL A 439 15.92 -20.05 -21.02
N LYS A 440 16.87 -20.67 -21.71
CA LYS A 440 16.87 -20.78 -23.18
C LYS A 440 15.65 -21.55 -23.69
N ARG A 441 15.25 -22.63 -23.01
CA ARG A 441 14.05 -23.41 -23.34
C ARG A 441 12.80 -22.57 -23.16
N GLN A 442 12.65 -21.89 -22.02
CA GLN A 442 11.54 -20.98 -21.75
C GLN A 442 11.46 -19.83 -22.77
N ASN A 443 12.59 -19.21 -23.12
CA ASN A 443 12.66 -18.11 -24.08
C ASN A 443 12.19 -18.50 -25.50
N LYS A 444 12.29 -19.77 -25.87
CA LYS A 444 11.79 -20.30 -27.15
C LYS A 444 10.28 -20.57 -27.14
N ARG A 445 9.63 -20.61 -25.97
CA ARG A 445 8.19 -20.91 -25.84
C ARG A 445 7.31 -19.72 -26.22
N LYS A 446 6.15 -20.03 -26.81
CA LYS A 446 5.10 -19.05 -27.13
C LYS A 446 4.16 -18.91 -25.94
N ILE A 447 4.46 -17.96 -25.05
CA ILE A 447 3.69 -17.76 -23.82
C ILE A 447 2.35 -17.12 -24.16
N SER A 448 1.27 -17.82 -23.83
CA SER A 448 -0.11 -17.41 -24.08
C SER A 448 -0.70 -16.69 -22.87
N VAL A 449 -0.29 -17.07 -21.65
CA VAL A 449 -0.78 -16.47 -20.42
C VAL A 449 0.40 -16.03 -19.56
N ILE A 450 0.36 -14.78 -19.09
CA ILE A 450 1.30 -14.30 -18.08
C ILE A 450 0.47 -13.90 -16.86
N ILE A 451 0.76 -14.53 -15.72
CA ILE A 451 -0.02 -14.36 -14.49
C ILE A 451 0.90 -14.18 -13.29
N GLY A 452 0.60 -13.28 -12.36
CA GLY A 452 1.41 -13.15 -11.14
C GLY A 452 1.23 -11.85 -10.35
N ASN A 453 2.10 -11.67 -9.37
CA ASN A 453 2.19 -10.48 -8.52
C ASN A 453 3.57 -9.83 -8.66
N PRO A 454 3.77 -8.88 -9.61
CA PRO A 454 5.05 -8.20 -9.77
C PRO A 454 5.35 -7.21 -8.62
N PRO A 455 6.63 -6.97 -8.28
CA PRO A 455 7.03 -6.12 -7.16
C PRO A 455 6.60 -4.66 -7.30
N TYR A 456 6.29 -4.01 -6.17
CA TYR A 456 5.65 -2.69 -6.11
C TYR A 456 6.59 -1.49 -5.91
N ASN A 457 7.90 -1.69 -5.71
CA ASN A 457 8.77 -0.64 -5.17
C ASN A 457 9.31 0.34 -6.23
N ALA A 458 9.16 1.63 -5.96
CA ALA A 458 9.41 2.73 -6.91
C ALA A 458 10.68 3.53 -6.64
N ASN A 459 11.03 3.78 -5.36
CA ASN A 459 12.12 4.65 -4.94
C ASN A 459 12.56 4.38 -3.49
N GLN A 460 13.83 4.66 -3.17
CA GLN A 460 14.34 4.72 -1.79
C GLN A 460 13.73 5.88 -0.98
N ALA A 461 13.56 5.68 0.33
CA ALA A 461 12.99 6.70 1.22
C ALA A 461 14.02 7.77 1.63
N ASN A 462 15.30 7.39 1.75
CA ASN A 462 16.40 8.27 2.16
C ASN A 462 17.63 8.04 1.26
N GLU A 463 18.39 9.11 0.97
CA GLU A 463 19.66 8.98 0.22
C GLU A 463 20.73 8.26 1.05
N ASN A 464 20.68 8.34 2.38
CA ASN A 464 21.60 7.61 3.26
C ASN A 464 21.39 6.08 3.20
N ASP A 465 20.26 5.60 2.67
CA ASP A 465 19.97 4.16 2.55
C ASP A 465 20.80 3.50 1.43
N ASN A 466 21.38 4.29 0.51
CA ASN A 466 22.12 3.83 -0.68
C ASN A 466 21.39 2.70 -1.45
N ASN A 467 20.05 2.72 -1.46
CA ASN A 467 19.20 1.62 -1.90
C ASN A 467 18.33 2.02 -3.12
N LYS A 468 18.95 2.66 -4.11
CA LYS A 468 18.25 3.05 -5.35
C LYS A 468 17.83 1.80 -6.13
N ASN A 469 16.65 1.86 -6.71
CA ASN A 469 16.21 0.83 -7.66
C ASN A 469 17.23 0.70 -8.78
N ARG A 470 17.57 -0.54 -9.12
CA ARG A 470 18.40 -0.89 -10.27
C ARG A 470 17.80 -0.31 -11.56
N GLU A 471 18.65 0.22 -12.43
CA GLU A 471 18.26 0.62 -13.79
C GLU A 471 18.19 -0.62 -14.68
N TYR A 472 17.10 -0.77 -15.44
CA TYR A 472 16.92 -1.85 -16.41
C TYR A 472 16.96 -1.24 -17.80
N LYS A 473 18.17 -0.94 -18.27
CA LYS A 473 18.40 -0.09 -19.46
C LYS A 473 17.46 -0.39 -20.62
N ARG A 474 17.29 -1.67 -20.98
CA ARG A 474 16.48 -2.06 -22.13
C ARG A 474 14.97 -1.89 -21.91
N ILE A 475 14.47 -2.33 -20.76
CA ILE A 475 13.04 -2.14 -20.44
C ILE A 475 12.73 -0.66 -20.26
N ASP A 476 13.66 0.11 -19.69
CA ASP A 476 13.53 1.54 -19.52
C ASP A 476 13.55 2.28 -20.88
N GLU A 477 14.28 1.78 -21.89
CA GLU A 477 14.19 2.25 -23.29
C GLU A 477 12.82 1.94 -23.93
N LEU A 478 12.27 0.75 -23.70
CA LEU A 478 10.93 0.38 -24.18
C LEU A 478 9.84 1.23 -23.54
N ILE A 479 9.93 1.47 -22.23
CA ILE A 479 9.05 2.40 -21.50
C ILE A 479 9.19 3.83 -22.05
N LYS A 480 10.43 4.27 -22.30
CA LYS A 480 10.70 5.61 -22.84
C LYS A 480 10.07 5.79 -24.22
N SER A 481 10.20 4.78 -25.07
CA SER A 481 9.65 4.79 -26.42
C SER A 481 8.15 4.50 -26.48
N SER A 482 7.50 4.04 -25.41
CA SER A 482 6.05 3.81 -25.34
C SER A 482 5.36 4.77 -24.37
N TYR A 483 5.33 4.41 -23.08
CA TYR A 483 4.59 5.11 -22.04
C TYR A 483 4.99 6.58 -21.89
N ILE A 484 6.30 6.89 -21.88
CA ILE A 484 6.77 8.27 -21.70
C ILE A 484 6.50 9.10 -22.95
N ARG A 485 6.71 8.54 -24.15
CA ARG A 485 6.46 9.22 -25.43
C ARG A 485 4.99 9.63 -25.58
N LEU A 486 4.06 8.77 -25.16
CA LEU A 486 2.61 9.03 -25.25
C LEU A 486 2.07 9.90 -24.11
N SER A 487 2.88 10.15 -23.08
CA SER A 487 2.50 10.95 -21.91
C SER A 487 2.53 12.44 -22.21
N THR A 488 1.55 13.15 -21.68
CA THR A 488 1.47 14.62 -21.68
C THR A 488 1.94 15.22 -20.35
N ALA A 489 2.26 14.38 -19.37
CA ALA A 489 2.78 14.81 -18.08
C ALA A 489 4.25 15.26 -18.17
N GLN A 490 4.65 16.21 -17.33
CA GLN A 490 6.03 16.69 -17.30
C GLN A 490 6.90 15.85 -16.37
N LYS A 491 8.14 15.57 -16.80
CA LYS A 491 9.12 14.75 -16.06
C LYS A 491 8.55 13.38 -15.67
N THR A 492 7.73 12.79 -16.55
CA THR A 492 7.15 11.46 -16.34
C THR A 492 8.25 10.43 -16.10
N LYS A 493 8.24 9.86 -14.90
CA LYS A 493 9.03 8.67 -14.55
C LYS A 493 8.02 7.57 -14.22
N VAL A 494 7.91 6.60 -15.11
CA VAL A 494 7.06 5.40 -14.96
C VAL A 494 7.95 4.16 -14.95
N TYR A 495 9.02 4.24 -14.18
CA TYR A 495 10.02 3.18 -14.00
C TYR A 495 9.78 2.39 -12.71
N ASP A 496 8.56 2.46 -12.16
CA ASP A 496 8.14 1.61 -11.06
C ASP A 496 8.24 0.15 -11.51
N MET A 497 8.63 -0.75 -10.61
CA MET A 497 8.88 -2.16 -10.95
C MET A 497 7.66 -2.82 -11.63
N TYR A 498 6.46 -2.66 -11.08
CA TYR A 498 5.25 -3.20 -11.71
C TYR A 498 5.00 -2.68 -13.14
N ALA A 499 5.38 -1.42 -13.45
CA ALA A 499 5.26 -0.86 -14.79
C ALA A 499 6.29 -1.47 -15.77
N ARG A 500 7.49 -1.78 -15.28
CA ARG A 500 8.51 -2.56 -16.01
C ARG A 500 8.02 -3.96 -16.32
N PHE A 501 7.40 -4.63 -15.36
CA PHE A 501 6.78 -5.95 -15.56
C PHE A 501 5.63 -5.90 -16.56
N PHE A 502 4.75 -4.89 -16.52
CA PHE A 502 3.71 -4.73 -17.54
C PHE A 502 4.31 -4.55 -18.94
N ARG A 503 5.35 -3.72 -19.10
CA ARG A 503 6.01 -3.53 -20.41
C ARG A 503 6.65 -4.83 -20.89
N TRP A 504 7.44 -5.47 -20.04
CA TRP A 504 8.09 -6.75 -20.35
C TRP A 504 7.06 -7.82 -20.72
N ALA A 505 5.98 -7.97 -19.96
CA ALA A 505 4.95 -8.96 -20.21
C ALA A 505 4.17 -8.69 -21.49
N SER A 506 3.85 -7.42 -21.78
CA SER A 506 3.17 -7.02 -23.03
C SER A 506 3.98 -7.39 -24.28
N ASP A 507 5.31 -7.34 -24.17
CA ASP A 507 6.25 -7.69 -25.25
C ASP A 507 6.58 -9.20 -25.27
N ARG A 508 6.58 -9.88 -24.11
CA ARG A 508 6.85 -11.33 -24.00
C ARG A 508 5.68 -12.19 -24.49
N MET A 509 4.46 -11.69 -24.28
CA MET A 509 3.23 -12.38 -24.60
C MET A 509 3.07 -12.57 -26.12
N HIS A 510 2.58 -13.74 -26.50
CA HIS A 510 2.18 -14.02 -27.87
C HIS A 510 1.07 -13.06 -28.36
N ASP A 511 0.80 -13.00 -29.66
CA ASP A 511 -0.20 -12.08 -30.23
C ASP A 511 -1.64 -12.40 -29.81
N ASP A 512 -1.88 -13.63 -29.37
CA ASP A 512 -3.13 -14.12 -28.81
C ASP A 512 -2.82 -14.60 -27.39
N GLY A 513 -3.39 -13.94 -26.38
CA GLY A 513 -3.08 -14.24 -24.99
C GLY A 513 -3.79 -13.37 -23.95
N VAL A 514 -3.58 -13.73 -22.68
CA VAL A 514 -4.14 -13.05 -21.50
C VAL A 514 -3.03 -12.67 -20.52
N LEU A 515 -2.98 -11.39 -20.16
CA LEU A 515 -2.11 -10.86 -19.11
C LEU A 515 -2.94 -10.63 -17.85
N ALA A 516 -2.60 -11.27 -16.73
CA ALA A 516 -3.30 -11.14 -15.46
C ALA A 516 -2.35 -10.74 -14.33
N PHE A 517 -2.42 -9.50 -13.84
CA PHE A 517 -1.59 -9.05 -12.71
C PHE A 517 -2.42 -8.43 -11.59
N VAL A 518 -2.02 -8.70 -10.35
CA VAL A 518 -2.32 -7.85 -9.20
C VAL A 518 -1.19 -6.83 -9.06
N SER A 519 -1.52 -5.54 -8.98
CA SER A 519 -0.51 -4.48 -8.99
C SER A 519 -0.96 -3.21 -8.29
N ASN A 520 -0.05 -2.24 -8.16
CA ASN A 520 -0.38 -0.91 -7.68
C ASN A 520 -1.38 -0.23 -8.63
N SER A 521 -2.56 0.12 -8.12
CA SER A 521 -3.67 0.80 -8.83
C SER A 521 -3.34 2.19 -9.40
N SER A 522 -2.17 2.76 -9.11
CA SER A 522 -1.87 4.15 -9.49
C SER A 522 -1.97 4.41 -11.01
N PHE A 523 -1.78 3.41 -11.87
CA PHE A 523 -1.93 3.55 -13.31
C PHE A 523 -3.38 3.84 -13.77
N VAL A 524 -4.39 3.52 -12.96
CA VAL A 524 -5.81 3.71 -13.29
C VAL A 524 -6.15 5.20 -13.39
N ASP A 525 -5.68 6.02 -12.45
CA ASP A 525 -6.02 7.44 -12.39
C ASP A 525 -4.81 8.38 -12.50
N SER A 526 -3.59 7.98 -12.10
CA SER A 526 -2.45 8.92 -12.02
C SER A 526 -2.16 9.63 -13.34
N ARG A 527 -1.81 10.92 -13.25
CA ARG A 527 -1.48 11.74 -14.42
C ARG A 527 -0.21 11.26 -15.12
N THR A 528 0.75 10.69 -14.37
CA THR A 528 2.01 10.17 -14.92
C THR A 528 1.83 8.90 -15.75
N PHE A 529 0.68 8.22 -15.63
CA PHE A 529 0.37 6.97 -16.35
C PHE A 529 -0.60 7.20 -17.51
N ASP A 530 -0.83 8.44 -17.94
CA ASP A 530 -1.67 8.72 -19.12
C ASP A 530 -1.12 8.06 -20.39
N GLY A 531 0.19 8.12 -20.60
CA GLY A 531 0.83 7.43 -21.72
C GLY A 531 0.82 5.90 -21.59
N PHE A 532 0.86 5.36 -20.37
CA PHE A 532 0.64 3.93 -20.12
C PHE A 532 -0.77 3.52 -20.54
N ARG A 533 -1.80 4.23 -20.06
CA ARG A 533 -3.21 3.96 -20.40
C ARG A 533 -3.47 4.02 -21.90
N LYS A 534 -2.89 4.99 -22.60
CA LYS A 534 -2.93 5.08 -24.07
C LYS A 534 -2.23 3.90 -24.74
N SER A 535 -1.06 3.49 -24.23
CA SER A 535 -0.32 2.34 -24.78
C SER A 535 -1.13 1.05 -24.64
N VAL A 536 -1.63 0.73 -23.44
CA VAL A 536 -2.36 -0.53 -23.23
C VAL A 536 -3.69 -0.56 -23.98
N ALA A 537 -4.38 0.58 -24.10
CA ALA A 537 -5.60 0.68 -24.91
C ALA A 537 -5.32 0.52 -26.43
N ASN A 538 -4.07 0.67 -26.87
CA ASN A 538 -3.68 0.36 -28.24
C ASN A 538 -3.20 -1.10 -28.38
N ASP A 539 -2.52 -1.62 -27.36
CA ASP A 539 -1.87 -2.94 -27.39
C ASP A 539 -2.87 -4.09 -27.12
N PHE A 540 -3.99 -3.82 -26.43
CA PHE A 540 -4.94 -4.85 -25.95
C PHE A 540 -6.39 -4.56 -26.38
N HIS A 541 -7.10 -5.63 -26.76
CA HIS A 541 -8.47 -5.58 -27.28
C HIS A 541 -9.54 -5.45 -26.18
N GLU A 542 -9.35 -6.13 -25.06
CA GLU A 542 -10.20 -5.96 -23.88
C GLU A 542 -9.33 -5.80 -22.62
N ILE A 543 -9.74 -4.86 -21.76
CA ILE A 543 -9.08 -4.56 -20.50
C ILE A 543 -10.12 -4.62 -19.39
N TYR A 544 -9.88 -5.47 -18.38
CA TYR A 544 -10.70 -5.58 -17.18
C TYR A 544 -9.89 -5.10 -15.99
N ILE A 545 -10.43 -4.15 -15.23
CA ILE A 545 -9.82 -3.60 -14.03
C ILE A 545 -10.77 -3.77 -12.86
N VAL A 546 -10.33 -4.52 -11.85
CA VAL A 546 -10.99 -4.60 -10.55
C VAL A 546 -10.15 -3.80 -9.55
N ASP A 547 -10.61 -2.59 -9.23
CA ASP A 547 -9.95 -1.66 -8.32
C ASP A 547 -10.34 -1.95 -6.87
N LEU A 548 -9.37 -2.49 -6.12
CA LEU A 548 -9.53 -2.85 -4.71
C LEU A 548 -9.20 -1.68 -3.79
N LYS A 549 -8.88 -0.48 -4.29
CA LYS A 549 -8.57 0.71 -3.49
C LYS A 549 -7.46 0.43 -2.46
N GLY A 550 -7.55 0.97 -1.25
CA GLY A 550 -6.61 0.71 -0.15
C GLY A 550 -5.37 1.60 -0.15
N ASN A 551 -5.40 2.74 -0.85
CA ASN A 551 -4.26 3.66 -0.89
C ASN A 551 -4.12 4.48 0.41
N ALA A 552 -3.33 3.95 1.35
CA ALA A 552 -3.02 4.59 2.62
C ALA A 552 -2.01 5.75 2.55
N ARG A 553 -1.56 6.16 1.36
CA ARG A 553 -0.79 7.39 1.14
C ARG A 553 -1.68 8.61 0.91
N THR A 554 -2.99 8.41 0.74
CA THR A 554 -4.00 9.47 0.72
C THR A 554 -4.29 9.96 2.15
N SER A 555 -5.09 11.01 2.30
CA SER A 555 -5.45 11.56 3.62
C SER A 555 -6.90 12.07 3.64
N GLY A 556 -7.40 12.41 4.83
CA GLY A 556 -8.75 12.97 5.01
C GLY A 556 -9.84 12.00 4.56
N ASP A 557 -10.91 12.54 3.96
CA ASP A 557 -12.05 11.74 3.53
C ASP A 557 -11.70 10.73 2.43
N ARG A 558 -10.79 11.11 1.51
CA ARG A 558 -10.27 10.19 0.50
C ARG A 558 -9.64 8.95 1.14
N ARG A 559 -8.83 9.12 2.20
CA ARG A 559 -8.25 7.97 2.92
C ARG A 559 -9.32 7.07 3.52
N ARG A 560 -10.40 7.64 4.05
CA ARG A 560 -11.52 6.87 4.60
C ARG A 560 -12.22 6.07 3.49
N ARG A 561 -12.51 6.69 2.34
CA ARG A 561 -13.11 6.02 1.17
C ARG A 561 -12.26 4.87 0.64
N GLU A 562 -10.94 5.04 0.62
CA GLU A 562 -10.01 3.98 0.19
C GLU A 562 -10.09 2.70 1.06
N GLY A 563 -10.50 2.81 2.33
CA GLY A 563 -10.72 1.67 3.22
C GLY A 563 -9.44 0.90 3.61
N GLY A 564 -9.57 -0.31 4.16
CA GLY A 564 -8.42 -1.17 4.49
C GLY A 564 -7.72 -1.69 3.24
N ASN A 565 -6.43 -1.99 3.27
CA ASN A 565 -5.74 -2.64 2.16
C ASN A 565 -6.00 -4.15 2.17
N ILE A 566 -6.22 -4.80 1.00
CA ILE A 566 -6.50 -6.24 0.91
C ILE A 566 -5.33 -7.13 1.41
N PHE A 567 -4.12 -6.58 1.43
CA PHE A 567 -2.95 -7.20 2.05
C PHE A 567 -2.86 -6.83 3.54
N ASP A 568 -3.98 -6.79 4.26
CA ASP A 568 -4.07 -6.50 5.70
C ASP A 568 -3.28 -5.25 6.16
N ASP A 569 -3.40 -4.17 5.38
CA ASP A 569 -2.71 -2.88 5.62
C ASP A 569 -1.18 -2.98 5.70
N GLN A 570 -0.58 -4.09 5.28
CA GLN A 570 0.88 -4.29 5.23
C GLN A 570 1.54 -3.39 4.18
N ILE A 571 0.79 -3.02 3.14
CA ILE A 571 1.23 -2.08 2.12
C ILE A 571 0.36 -0.82 2.13
N ARG A 572 0.95 0.28 1.64
CA ARG A 572 0.31 1.60 1.64
C ARG A 572 -0.16 2.08 0.27
N VAL A 573 0.10 1.31 -0.79
CA VAL A 573 -0.36 1.61 -2.15
C VAL A 573 -1.75 1.02 -2.37
N GLY A 574 -2.57 1.67 -3.20
CA GLY A 574 -3.84 1.06 -3.61
C GLY A 574 -3.59 -0.10 -4.57
N ILE A 575 -4.48 -1.08 -4.62
CA ILE A 575 -4.32 -2.33 -5.37
C ILE A 575 -5.39 -2.46 -6.45
N ALA A 576 -5.00 -2.95 -7.63
CA ALA A 576 -5.91 -3.33 -8.69
C ALA A 576 -5.53 -4.70 -9.27
N ILE A 577 -6.53 -5.52 -9.57
CA ILE A 577 -6.37 -6.73 -10.38
C ILE A 577 -6.71 -6.35 -11.83
N SER A 578 -5.81 -6.69 -12.75
CA SER A 578 -5.89 -6.28 -14.16
C SER A 578 -5.82 -7.50 -15.05
N PHE A 579 -6.77 -7.62 -15.99
CA PHE A 579 -6.71 -8.60 -17.08
C PHE A 579 -6.68 -7.87 -18.42
N PHE A 580 -5.61 -8.06 -19.20
CA PHE A 580 -5.49 -7.50 -20.55
C PHE A 580 -5.51 -8.65 -21.57
N VAL A 581 -6.47 -8.60 -22.50
CA VAL A 581 -6.63 -9.61 -23.56
C VAL A 581 -6.03 -9.08 -24.84
N LYS A 582 -5.01 -9.77 -25.35
CA LYS A 582 -4.39 -9.49 -26.63
C LYS A 582 -4.96 -10.44 -27.67
N LYS A 583 -5.45 -9.90 -28.78
CA LYS A 583 -6.05 -10.70 -29.86
C LYS A 583 -5.54 -10.20 -31.20
N ARG A 584 -4.93 -11.09 -31.98
CA ARG A 584 -4.40 -10.77 -33.30
C ARG A 584 -5.53 -10.27 -34.20
N LYS A 585 -5.28 -9.18 -34.95
CA LYS A 585 -6.21 -8.53 -35.89
C LYS A 585 -7.46 -7.89 -35.27
N ALA A 586 -7.59 -7.84 -33.95
CA ALA A 586 -8.68 -7.09 -33.33
C ALA A 586 -8.37 -5.58 -33.36
N SER A 587 -9.37 -4.75 -33.69
CA SER A 587 -9.26 -3.29 -33.66
C SER A 587 -10.07 -2.70 -32.52
N GLY A 588 -9.58 -1.59 -31.96
CA GLY A 588 -10.18 -0.95 -30.80
C GLY A 588 -9.99 -1.71 -29.50
N SER A 589 -10.27 -1.01 -28.40
CA SER A 589 -10.11 -1.54 -27.03
C SER A 589 -11.34 -1.22 -26.20
N THR A 590 -11.90 -2.25 -25.56
CA THR A 590 -12.99 -2.10 -24.58
C THR A 590 -12.42 -2.15 -23.18
N ILE A 591 -12.56 -1.06 -22.44
CA ILE A 591 -12.11 -0.97 -21.05
C ILE A 591 -13.31 -1.17 -20.13
N ARG A 592 -13.17 -2.09 -19.18
CA ARG A 592 -14.17 -2.51 -18.21
C ARG A 592 -13.63 -2.26 -16.81
N TYR A 593 -14.33 -1.45 -16.03
CA TYR A 593 -13.89 -1.02 -14.71
C TYR A 593 -14.95 -1.33 -13.65
N GLU A 594 -14.51 -1.90 -12.54
CA GLU A 594 -15.30 -2.08 -11.33
C GLU A 594 -14.40 -1.70 -10.15
N ALA A 595 -14.96 -1.02 -9.15
CA ALA A 595 -14.25 -0.70 -7.92
C ALA A 595 -15.02 -1.26 -6.72
N VAL A 596 -14.28 -1.72 -5.71
CA VAL A 596 -14.88 -2.05 -4.41
C VAL A 596 -15.52 -0.80 -3.79
N ARG A 597 -16.61 -0.98 -3.03
CA ARG A 597 -17.30 0.12 -2.36
C ARG A 597 -16.38 0.93 -1.45
N ASP A 598 -16.72 2.20 -1.24
CA ASP A 598 -16.00 3.06 -0.30
C ASP A 598 -16.05 2.49 1.13
N TYR A 599 -15.01 2.79 1.89
CA TYR A 599 -14.85 2.44 3.31
C TYR A 599 -14.70 0.94 3.59
N ALA A 600 -14.58 0.10 2.55
CA ALA A 600 -14.44 -1.35 2.71
C ALA A 600 -13.15 -1.71 3.48
N LYS A 601 -13.26 -2.58 4.48
CA LYS A 601 -12.14 -3.15 5.24
C LYS A 601 -11.43 -4.26 4.44
N SER A 602 -10.29 -4.74 4.96
CA SER A 602 -9.46 -5.77 4.31
C SER A 602 -10.24 -7.08 4.05
N ASP A 603 -10.94 -7.57 5.07
CA ASP A 603 -11.82 -8.74 5.05
C ASP A 603 -12.99 -8.57 4.07
N GLU A 604 -13.64 -7.41 4.07
CA GLU A 604 -14.73 -7.11 3.14
C GLU A 604 -14.26 -7.10 1.67
N LYS A 605 -13.00 -6.73 1.41
CA LYS A 605 -12.41 -6.79 0.07
C LYS A 605 -12.12 -8.22 -0.39
N ARG A 606 -11.69 -9.10 0.52
CA ARG A 606 -11.57 -10.54 0.24
C ARG A 606 -12.94 -11.15 -0.06
N GLY A 607 -13.94 -10.85 0.77
CA GLY A 607 -15.33 -11.25 0.52
C GLY A 607 -15.87 -10.74 -0.81
N PHE A 608 -15.54 -9.50 -1.19
CA PHE A 608 -15.89 -8.95 -2.51
C PHE A 608 -15.31 -9.78 -3.66
N LEU A 609 -14.04 -10.23 -3.58
CA LEU A 609 -13.45 -11.11 -4.59
C LEU A 609 -14.16 -12.47 -4.67
N ALA A 610 -14.39 -13.10 -3.51
CA ALA A 610 -15.05 -14.41 -3.41
C ALA A 610 -16.53 -14.39 -3.83
N SER A 611 -17.20 -13.23 -3.76
CA SER A 611 -18.65 -13.14 -3.98
C SER A 611 -19.09 -13.42 -5.42
N LYS A 612 -18.27 -13.06 -6.42
CA LYS A 612 -18.60 -13.21 -7.85
C LYS A 612 -17.35 -13.46 -8.70
N PRO A 613 -17.38 -14.45 -9.61
CA PRO A 613 -16.30 -14.65 -10.57
C PRO A 613 -16.23 -13.50 -11.58
N LEU A 614 -15.09 -13.38 -12.27
CA LEU A 614 -14.85 -12.30 -13.25
C LEU A 614 -15.96 -12.19 -14.31
N SER A 615 -16.49 -13.34 -14.75
CA SER A 615 -17.49 -13.47 -15.82
C SER A 615 -18.87 -12.88 -15.47
N GLN A 616 -19.19 -12.74 -14.18
CA GLN A 616 -20.50 -12.29 -13.69
C GLN A 616 -20.46 -10.90 -13.05
N ARG A 617 -19.34 -10.20 -13.20
CA ARG A 617 -19.13 -8.90 -12.57
C ARG A 617 -19.80 -7.76 -13.34
N PRO A 618 -20.45 -6.82 -12.64
CA PRO A 618 -21.15 -5.70 -13.26
C PRO A 618 -20.18 -4.58 -13.66
N PHE A 619 -19.30 -4.85 -14.62
CA PHE A 619 -18.32 -3.85 -15.08
C PHE A 619 -18.98 -2.67 -15.80
N GLU A 620 -18.53 -1.47 -15.48
CA GLU A 620 -18.82 -0.27 -16.26
C GLU A 620 -17.90 -0.20 -17.48
N ILE A 621 -18.47 0.15 -18.65
CA ILE A 621 -17.67 0.39 -19.86
C ILE A 621 -17.10 1.81 -19.79
N VAL A 622 -15.78 1.90 -19.78
CA VAL A 622 -15.05 3.16 -19.73
C VAL A 622 -14.64 3.59 -21.13
N ARG A 623 -14.96 4.84 -21.48
CA ARG A 623 -14.47 5.50 -22.70
C ARG A 623 -13.41 6.52 -22.34
N PRO A 624 -12.11 6.33 -22.66
CA PRO A 624 -11.08 7.29 -22.31
C PRO A 624 -11.35 8.69 -22.88
N ASP A 625 -11.09 9.73 -22.10
CA ASP A 625 -11.18 11.12 -22.59
C ASP A 625 -9.99 11.50 -23.51
N LYS A 626 -10.00 12.72 -24.07
CA LYS A 626 -8.91 13.25 -24.93
C LYS A 626 -7.51 13.18 -24.28
N ASN A 627 -7.46 13.16 -22.95
CA ASN A 627 -6.24 13.12 -22.17
C ASN A 627 -5.85 11.69 -21.77
N GLY A 628 -6.65 10.69 -22.12
CA GLY A 628 -6.45 9.29 -21.77
C GLY A 628 -6.81 8.97 -20.31
N ASN A 629 -7.68 9.74 -19.66
CA ASN A 629 -8.21 9.39 -18.34
C ASN A 629 -9.32 8.36 -18.46
N TRP A 630 -9.26 7.32 -17.62
CA TRP A 630 -10.31 6.30 -17.55
C TRP A 630 -11.44 6.73 -16.62
N ILE A 631 -11.11 7.15 -15.41
CA ILE A 631 -12.08 7.59 -14.40
C ILE A 631 -11.98 9.09 -14.09
N ASN A 632 -12.94 9.61 -13.33
CA ASN A 632 -13.00 11.01 -12.89
C ASN A 632 -12.93 12.02 -14.06
N GLN A 633 -13.58 11.71 -15.19
CA GLN A 633 -13.56 12.56 -16.38
C GLN A 633 -14.32 13.87 -16.14
N THR A 634 -13.91 14.95 -16.80
CA THR A 634 -14.52 16.28 -16.66
C THR A 634 -15.25 16.65 -17.95
N LEU A 635 -16.55 16.94 -17.85
CA LEU A 635 -17.33 17.65 -18.86
C LEU A 635 -17.42 19.11 -18.41
N SER A 636 -16.48 19.98 -18.79
CA SER A 636 -16.49 21.38 -18.31
C SER A 636 -16.02 22.40 -19.34
N ASP A 637 -16.53 23.62 -19.18
CA ASP A 637 -16.14 24.89 -19.83
C ASP A 637 -14.74 25.40 -19.38
N TRP A 638 -13.96 24.55 -18.71
CA TRP A 638 -12.66 24.87 -18.12
C TRP A 638 -11.69 25.54 -19.10
N ASP A 639 -11.65 25.05 -20.34
CA ASP A 639 -10.73 25.56 -21.37
C ASP A 639 -11.08 27.02 -21.79
N HIS A 640 -12.30 27.51 -21.52
CA HIS A 640 -12.73 28.89 -21.76
C HIS A 640 -12.37 29.86 -20.63
N LEU A 641 -12.02 29.35 -19.45
CA LEU A 641 -11.64 30.16 -18.30
C LEU A 641 -10.22 30.73 -18.45
N ILE A 642 -9.96 31.86 -17.77
CA ILE A 642 -8.67 32.55 -17.83
C ILE A 642 -7.63 31.79 -17.01
N PRO A 643 -6.49 31.37 -17.58
CA PRO A 643 -5.47 30.69 -16.81
C PRO A 643 -4.78 31.63 -15.81
N VAL A 644 -4.73 31.20 -14.55
CA VAL A 644 -4.03 31.93 -13.49
C VAL A 644 -2.53 31.87 -13.75
N ALA A 645 -2.00 30.68 -14.02
CA ALA A 645 -0.60 30.48 -14.36
C ALA A 645 -0.45 29.34 -15.36
N ASP A 646 0.43 29.50 -16.35
CA ASP A 646 0.72 28.46 -17.33
C ASP A 646 2.21 28.45 -17.77
N LYS A 647 2.64 27.29 -18.28
CA LYS A 647 4.04 27.03 -18.64
C LYS A 647 4.50 27.77 -19.90
N LYS A 648 3.61 27.96 -20.88
CA LYS A 648 3.91 28.72 -22.11
C LYS A 648 4.13 30.18 -21.76
N THR A 649 3.27 30.77 -20.93
CA THR A 649 3.47 32.12 -20.40
C THR A 649 4.76 32.21 -19.60
N LYS A 650 5.08 31.23 -18.72
CA LYS A 650 6.37 31.20 -18.02
C LYS A 650 7.57 31.11 -18.98
N ALA A 651 7.48 30.36 -20.06
CA ALA A 651 8.55 30.22 -21.06
C ALA A 651 8.59 31.33 -22.12
N ALA A 652 7.60 32.23 -22.16
CA ALA A 652 7.50 33.30 -23.15
C ALA A 652 8.78 34.15 -23.22
N LYS A 653 9.21 34.50 -24.43
CA LYS A 653 10.36 35.38 -24.67
C LYS A 653 9.93 36.83 -24.91
N THR A 654 8.71 37.04 -25.38
CA THR A 654 8.13 38.35 -25.66
C THR A 654 6.76 38.50 -24.99
N LYS A 655 6.36 39.74 -24.68
CA LYS A 655 5.07 40.04 -24.01
C LYS A 655 3.85 39.50 -24.78
N GLY A 656 3.90 39.48 -26.12
CA GLY A 656 2.78 39.00 -26.95
C GLY A 656 2.48 37.50 -26.82
N GLN A 657 3.42 36.71 -26.31
CA GLN A 657 3.27 35.27 -26.07
C GLN A 657 2.64 34.96 -24.71
N GLU A 658 2.50 35.95 -23.84
CA GLU A 658 1.92 35.80 -22.50
C GLU A 658 0.39 35.65 -22.63
N LYS A 659 -0.13 34.56 -22.05
CA LYS A 659 -1.55 34.15 -22.12
C LYS A 659 -2.09 33.64 -20.78
N ALA A 660 -1.48 34.07 -19.66
CA ALA A 660 -1.96 33.83 -18.29
C ALA A 660 -1.82 35.08 -17.42
N ILE A 661 -2.54 35.12 -16.29
CA ILE A 661 -2.54 36.24 -15.35
C ILE A 661 -1.14 36.47 -14.79
N PHE A 662 -0.47 35.43 -14.31
CA PHE A 662 0.87 35.52 -13.72
C PHE A 662 1.98 35.11 -14.68
N ARG A 663 3.04 35.93 -14.72
CA ARG A 663 4.23 35.72 -15.56
C ARG A 663 5.14 34.62 -15.04
N ARG A 664 5.35 34.60 -13.72
CA ARG A 664 6.18 33.65 -12.98
C ARG A 664 5.37 33.00 -11.88
N TYR A 665 5.73 31.77 -11.58
CA TYR A 665 5.25 31.00 -10.45
C TYR A 665 6.33 29.98 -10.07
N SER A 666 6.34 29.54 -8.81
CA SER A 666 7.37 28.67 -8.24
C SER A 666 6.75 27.60 -7.35
N GLN A 667 7.53 26.58 -7.03
CA GLN A 667 7.27 25.73 -5.88
C GLN A 667 7.92 26.33 -4.63
N GLY A 668 7.49 25.88 -3.45
CA GLY A 668 8.03 26.32 -2.17
C GLY A 668 9.44 25.78 -1.91
N LEU A 669 10.05 26.25 -0.82
CA LEU A 669 11.43 25.91 -0.45
C LEU A 669 11.55 24.42 -0.13
N LYS A 670 12.37 23.71 -0.89
CA LYS A 670 12.59 22.28 -0.72
C LYS A 670 13.95 22.02 -0.10
N THR A 671 13.96 21.58 1.16
CA THR A 671 15.20 21.34 1.88
C THR A 671 15.71 19.90 1.71
N ASN A 672 14.79 18.91 1.69
CA ASN A 672 15.05 17.47 1.90
C ASN A 672 15.71 17.11 3.25
N ARG A 673 15.86 18.07 4.16
CA ARG A 673 16.52 17.92 5.48
C ARG A 673 15.92 18.85 6.53
N ASP A 674 14.59 18.95 6.58
CA ASP A 674 13.87 19.88 7.45
C ASP A 674 14.39 19.88 8.90
N GLU A 675 14.56 18.72 9.53
CA GLU A 675 15.04 18.61 10.94
C GLU A 675 16.40 19.28 11.17
N TRP A 676 17.23 19.43 10.13
CA TRP A 676 18.55 20.08 10.20
C TRP A 676 18.50 21.59 9.99
N VAL A 677 17.68 22.05 9.05
CA VAL A 677 17.73 23.45 8.57
C VAL A 677 16.50 24.26 8.96
N ILE A 678 15.50 23.65 9.62
CA ILE A 678 14.29 24.30 10.13
C ILE A 678 14.16 24.03 11.62
N ASP A 679 13.79 25.05 12.39
CA ASP A 679 13.46 24.93 13.83
C ASP A 679 12.51 26.05 14.26
N GLN A 680 11.84 25.87 15.40
CA GLN A 680 11.07 26.95 16.04
C GLN A 680 12.00 28.03 16.62
N ASN A 681 13.21 27.65 17.03
CA ASN A 681 14.19 28.56 17.62
C ASN A 681 15.37 28.81 16.65
N ALA A 682 15.65 30.08 16.35
CA ALA A 682 16.73 30.49 15.44
C ALA A 682 18.13 30.02 15.91
N SER A 683 18.39 30.02 17.22
CA SER A 683 19.65 29.54 17.80
C SER A 683 19.84 28.04 17.53
N ASN A 684 18.79 27.25 17.73
CA ASN A 684 18.81 25.81 17.43
C ASN A 684 19.05 25.56 15.94
N THR A 685 18.39 26.30 15.04
CA THR A 685 18.68 26.24 13.59
C THR A 685 20.17 26.52 13.32
N GLY A 686 20.73 27.55 13.93
CA GLY A 686 22.15 27.89 13.79
C GLY A 686 23.10 26.79 14.29
N GLN A 687 22.83 26.20 15.45
CA GLN A 687 23.64 25.12 16.03
C GLN A 687 23.64 23.86 15.15
N LYS A 688 22.44 23.42 14.72
CA LYS A 688 22.29 22.25 13.84
C LYS A 688 23.02 22.44 12.50
N VAL A 689 22.94 23.64 11.91
CA VAL A 689 23.60 23.94 10.63
C VAL A 689 25.11 24.06 10.77
N ARG A 690 25.64 24.63 11.86
CA ARG A 690 27.08 24.63 12.13
C ARG A 690 27.61 23.21 12.21
N PHE A 691 26.98 22.36 13.02
CA PHE A 691 27.33 20.94 13.12
C PHE A 691 27.33 20.25 11.75
N LEU A 692 26.30 20.49 10.94
CA LEU A 692 26.21 19.93 9.60
C LEU A 692 27.38 20.37 8.72
N ILE A 693 27.68 21.68 8.70
CA ILE A 693 28.76 22.27 7.90
C ILE A 693 30.13 21.74 8.33
N ASP A 694 30.37 21.62 9.63
CA ASP A 694 31.64 21.14 10.18
C ASP A 694 31.90 19.69 9.73
N HIS A 695 30.91 18.81 9.87
CA HIS A 695 31.03 17.42 9.43
C HIS A 695 31.11 17.27 7.91
N TYR A 696 30.37 18.10 7.16
CA TYR A 696 30.49 18.15 5.70
C TYR A 696 31.92 18.53 5.28
N ASN A 697 32.51 19.55 5.91
CA ASN A 697 33.85 20.02 5.61
C ASN A 697 34.93 19.01 6.06
N GLN A 698 34.68 18.24 7.11
CA GLN A 698 35.54 17.12 7.51
C GLN A 698 35.55 16.02 6.44
N VAL A 699 34.38 15.59 5.96
CA VAL A 699 34.26 14.62 4.87
C VAL A 699 34.96 15.11 3.59
N LEU A 700 34.86 16.40 3.28
CA LEU A 700 35.56 16.98 2.13
C LEU A 700 37.09 16.80 2.21
N LYS A 701 37.67 16.85 3.42
CA LYS A 701 39.11 16.72 3.67
C LYS A 701 39.58 15.27 3.75
N GLU A 702 38.83 14.43 4.45
CA GLU A 702 39.31 13.12 4.92
C GLU A 702 38.81 11.95 4.06
N PHE A 703 37.76 12.15 3.26
CA PHE A 703 37.07 11.05 2.57
C PHE A 703 37.63 10.79 1.16
N ASP A 704 38.00 9.55 0.89
CA ASP A 704 38.42 9.10 -0.44
C ASP A 704 37.21 8.68 -1.28
N PHE A 705 36.71 9.62 -2.09
CA PHE A 705 35.57 9.39 -2.99
C PHE A 705 35.84 8.40 -4.13
N SER A 706 37.09 7.99 -4.38
CA SER A 706 37.40 7.04 -5.46
C SER A 706 36.86 5.63 -5.18
N LYS A 707 36.61 5.30 -3.91
CA LYS A 707 36.19 3.98 -3.45
C LYS A 707 34.67 3.78 -3.37
N PHE A 708 33.88 4.80 -3.71
CA PHE A 708 32.42 4.80 -3.55
C PHE A 708 31.70 5.19 -4.83
N SER A 709 30.46 4.73 -5.02
CA SER A 709 29.67 5.20 -6.15
C SER A 709 29.47 6.71 -6.07
N LYS A 710 29.32 7.35 -7.24
CA LYS A 710 29.07 8.80 -7.36
C LYS A 710 27.80 9.24 -6.63
N THR A 711 26.91 8.30 -6.32
CA THR A 711 25.63 8.57 -5.67
C THR A 711 25.60 8.28 -4.18
N ASP A 712 26.58 7.56 -3.63
CA ASP A 712 26.49 7.03 -2.27
C ASP A 712 26.72 8.12 -1.23
N ALA A 713 25.98 8.08 -0.13
CA ALA A 713 26.27 8.89 1.04
C ALA A 713 27.64 8.47 1.65
N PRO A 714 28.57 9.42 1.90
CA PRO A 714 29.88 9.12 2.49
C PRO A 714 29.80 8.52 3.91
N ASN A 715 28.80 8.97 4.68
CA ASN A 715 28.55 8.52 6.04
C ASN A 715 27.08 8.75 6.42
N THR A 716 26.73 8.43 7.65
CA THR A 716 25.37 8.60 8.21
C THR A 716 25.26 9.72 9.25
N THR A 717 26.37 10.40 9.59
CA THR A 717 26.43 11.44 10.64
C THR A 717 25.61 12.68 10.32
N ILE A 718 25.44 12.97 9.03
CA ILE A 718 24.56 14.05 8.55
C ILE A 718 23.59 13.49 7.51
N LYS A 719 22.51 14.25 7.28
CA LYS A 719 21.54 13.91 6.24
C LYS A 719 22.00 14.39 4.86
N TRP A 720 22.52 13.45 4.06
CA TRP A 720 22.93 13.72 2.69
C TRP A 720 21.72 13.91 1.78
N THR A 721 21.91 14.73 0.74
CA THR A 721 20.98 14.87 -0.37
C THR A 721 21.76 14.83 -1.67
N ARG A 722 21.09 14.55 -2.79
CA ARG A 722 21.71 14.54 -4.11
C ARG A 722 22.52 15.83 -4.38
N LYS A 723 21.98 17.01 -4.05
CA LYS A 723 22.72 18.28 -4.21
C LYS A 723 23.95 18.33 -3.29
N LEU A 724 23.83 17.96 -2.01
CA LEU A 724 24.96 18.04 -1.07
C LEU A 724 26.07 17.03 -1.44
N ASN A 725 25.69 15.80 -1.82
CA ASN A 725 26.63 14.77 -2.26
C ASN A 725 27.42 15.18 -3.51
N ARG A 726 26.77 15.88 -4.44
CA ARG A 726 27.44 16.44 -5.62
C ARG A 726 28.46 17.51 -5.23
N ASN A 727 28.09 18.44 -4.35
CA ASN A 727 28.97 19.54 -3.96
C ASN A 727 30.20 19.07 -3.18
N VAL A 728 30.06 18.09 -2.28
CA VAL A 728 31.22 17.58 -1.52
C VAL A 728 32.25 16.92 -2.43
N ARG A 729 31.78 16.18 -3.44
CA ARG A 729 32.64 15.54 -4.46
C ARG A 729 33.29 16.53 -5.40
N GLN A 730 32.63 17.66 -5.65
CA GLN A 730 33.20 18.80 -6.38
C GLN A 730 34.12 19.66 -5.51
N ARG A 731 34.39 19.23 -4.26
CA ARG A 731 35.24 19.93 -3.29
C ARG A 731 34.80 21.38 -3.04
N VAL A 732 33.48 21.62 -3.01
CA VAL A 732 32.91 22.93 -2.67
C VAL A 732 32.82 23.06 -1.15
N PRO A 733 33.62 23.91 -0.48
CA PRO A 733 33.55 24.08 0.97
C PRO A 733 32.29 24.88 1.37
N LEU A 734 31.82 24.65 2.60
CA LEU A 734 30.69 25.39 3.17
C LEU A 734 31.14 26.29 4.32
N ARG A 735 30.46 27.43 4.46
CA ARG A 735 30.66 28.39 5.57
C ARG A 735 29.33 28.79 6.15
N PHE A 736 29.26 28.83 7.47
CA PHE A 736 28.09 29.32 8.20
C PHE A 736 27.98 30.84 8.07
N SER A 737 26.76 31.35 7.87
CA SER A 737 26.44 32.78 8.01
C SER A 737 25.09 32.92 8.72
N GLY A 738 25.06 33.69 9.81
CA GLY A 738 23.84 33.95 10.57
C GLY A 738 22.78 34.72 9.77
N GLU A 739 23.20 35.55 8.82
CA GLU A 739 22.31 36.33 7.94
C GLU A 739 21.41 35.46 7.05
N LYS A 740 21.76 34.18 6.88
CA LYS A 740 20.96 33.22 6.11
C LYS A 740 19.81 32.61 6.91
N ILE A 741 19.72 32.87 8.21
CA ILE A 741 18.57 32.47 9.02
C ILE A 741 17.42 33.43 8.70
N SER A 742 16.33 32.89 8.18
CA SER A 742 15.16 33.64 7.73
C SER A 742 13.88 33.04 8.31
N SER A 743 12.81 33.85 8.32
CA SER A 743 11.47 33.37 8.67
C SER A 743 10.81 32.70 7.47
N SER A 744 10.20 31.53 7.70
CA SER A 744 9.44 30.79 6.69
C SER A 744 8.11 30.32 7.25
N ILE A 745 7.09 30.27 6.39
CA ILE A 745 5.84 29.57 6.71
C ILE A 745 6.07 28.08 6.43
N TYR A 746 6.23 27.30 7.51
CA TYR A 746 6.47 25.87 7.41
C TYR A 746 5.18 25.10 7.11
N ARG A 747 4.10 25.44 7.81
CA ARG A 747 2.72 24.93 7.64
C ARG A 747 1.73 26.09 7.79
N PRO A 748 0.44 25.96 7.40
CA PRO A 748 -0.54 27.01 7.60
C PRO A 748 -0.53 27.54 9.02
N PHE A 749 -0.43 28.86 9.14
CA PHE A 749 -0.41 29.56 10.43
C PHE A 749 0.75 29.18 11.36
N VAL A 750 1.80 28.54 10.85
CA VAL A 750 2.97 28.15 11.64
C VAL A 750 4.25 28.67 10.97
N LYS A 751 4.80 29.73 11.56
CA LYS A 751 6.13 30.25 11.22
C LYS A 751 7.23 29.38 11.85
N SER A 752 8.37 29.33 11.18
CA SER A 752 9.59 28.68 11.67
C SER A 752 10.82 29.40 11.13
N ASN A 753 11.97 29.16 11.76
CA ASN A 753 13.26 29.68 11.33
C ASN A 753 13.92 28.68 10.39
N VAL A 754 14.29 29.12 9.19
CA VAL A 754 14.96 28.30 8.18
C VAL A 754 16.34 28.87 7.85
N TYR A 755 17.32 27.99 7.64
CA TYR A 755 18.58 28.38 7.01
C TYR A 755 18.42 28.36 5.48
N TYR A 756 18.21 29.55 4.90
CA TYR A 756 17.93 29.76 3.48
C TYR A 756 19.23 29.86 2.67
N ASP A 757 19.63 28.73 2.06
CA ASP A 757 20.91 28.58 1.38
C ASP A 757 20.82 27.70 0.12
N LYS A 758 21.46 28.17 -0.96
CA LYS A 758 21.41 27.53 -2.29
C LYS A 758 22.01 26.11 -2.33
N ILE A 759 22.92 25.78 -1.41
CA ILE A 759 23.61 24.48 -1.35
C ILE A 759 22.95 23.57 -0.30
N LEU A 760 22.64 24.09 0.88
CA LEU A 760 22.05 23.30 1.97
C LEU A 760 20.55 23.01 1.78
N ASN A 761 19.85 23.74 0.92
CA ASN A 761 18.51 23.38 0.48
C ASN A 761 18.54 22.70 -0.89
N GLU A 762 17.83 21.56 -1.05
CA GLU A 762 17.83 20.78 -2.30
C GLU A 762 17.31 21.57 -3.51
N ASP A 763 16.27 22.40 -3.38
CA ASP A 763 15.80 23.27 -4.46
C ASP A 763 15.13 24.55 -3.92
N LEU A 764 15.54 25.69 -4.47
CA LEU A 764 14.88 26.99 -4.25
C LEU A 764 13.90 27.31 -5.38
N TYR A 765 13.92 26.56 -6.47
CA TYR A 765 13.13 26.81 -7.67
C TYR A 765 13.32 28.23 -8.21
N GLN A 766 12.29 29.07 -8.17
CA GLN A 766 12.35 30.48 -8.57
C GLN A 766 12.19 31.40 -7.35
N LEU A 767 12.36 30.88 -6.13
CA LEU A 767 12.22 31.68 -4.92
C LEU A 767 13.28 32.78 -4.81
N ASP A 768 14.43 32.66 -5.48
CA ASP A 768 15.42 33.75 -5.53
C ASP A 768 14.98 34.92 -6.42
N GLU A 769 14.09 34.70 -7.40
CA GLU A 769 13.38 35.77 -8.14
C GLU A 769 12.21 36.35 -7.33
N MET A 770 11.83 35.76 -6.19
CA MET A 770 10.68 36.18 -5.37
C MET A 770 11.08 36.77 -4.03
N PHE A 771 12.16 36.25 -3.46
CA PHE A 771 12.78 36.55 -2.17
C PHE A 771 14.30 36.59 -2.38
N PRO A 772 14.84 37.71 -2.90
CA PRO A 772 16.26 37.83 -3.23
C PRO A 772 17.18 37.78 -2.01
N SER A 773 16.69 38.12 -0.82
CA SER A 773 17.40 38.06 0.47
C SER A 773 16.56 37.38 1.55
N SER A 774 17.19 37.03 2.67
CA SER A 774 16.57 36.43 3.87
C SER A 774 15.50 37.33 4.52
N ASP A 775 15.61 38.66 4.37
CA ASP A 775 14.66 39.62 4.94
C ASP A 775 13.60 40.10 3.94
N SER A 776 13.62 39.58 2.71
CA SER A 776 12.67 39.96 1.67
C SER A 776 11.24 39.61 2.07
N LYS A 777 10.32 40.57 1.92
CA LYS A 777 8.88 40.35 2.00
C LYS A 777 8.25 40.50 0.63
N ASN A 778 7.34 39.60 0.28
CA ASN A 778 6.62 39.64 -0.98
C ASN A 778 5.31 38.88 -0.83
N LEU A 779 4.18 39.49 -1.24
CA LEU A 779 2.89 38.84 -1.19
C LEU A 779 2.83 37.69 -2.19
N TRP A 780 2.24 36.57 -1.78
CA TRP A 780 2.02 35.46 -2.69
C TRP A 780 0.73 34.72 -2.39
N ILE A 781 0.18 34.13 -3.45
CA ILE A 781 -0.93 33.19 -3.40
C ILE A 781 -0.36 31.81 -3.67
N SER A 782 -0.71 30.84 -2.84
CA SER A 782 -0.38 29.44 -3.01
C SER A 782 -1.62 28.59 -3.22
N PHE A 783 -1.50 27.56 -4.04
CA PHE A 783 -2.53 26.56 -4.25
C PHE A 783 -1.87 25.19 -4.49
N VAL A 784 -2.59 24.12 -4.13
CA VAL A 784 -2.08 22.76 -4.25
C VAL A 784 -2.17 22.29 -5.71
N GLU A 785 -1.07 21.76 -6.25
CA GLU A 785 -1.05 21.05 -7.53
C GLU A 785 -0.78 19.55 -7.22
N GLY A 786 -1.83 18.83 -6.82
CA GLY A 786 -1.71 17.46 -6.31
C GLY A 786 -3.04 16.74 -6.16
N LYS A 787 -2.99 15.40 -6.21
CA LYS A 787 -4.20 14.55 -6.21
C LYS A 787 -4.67 14.16 -4.81
N ARG A 788 -3.81 14.23 -3.79
CA ARG A 788 -4.10 13.61 -2.49
C ARG A 788 -5.07 14.40 -1.63
N LEU A 789 -5.13 15.71 -1.86
CA LEU A 789 -5.95 16.66 -1.12
C LEU A 789 -6.97 17.32 -2.03
N ASP A 790 -8.05 17.81 -1.42
CA ASP A 790 -8.97 18.71 -2.12
C ASP A 790 -8.31 20.08 -2.34
N PHE A 791 -8.82 20.80 -3.33
CA PHE A 791 -8.27 22.09 -3.71
C PHE A 791 -8.37 23.08 -2.55
N MET A 792 -7.27 23.79 -2.31
CA MET A 792 -7.16 24.81 -1.29
C MET A 792 -6.27 25.93 -1.80
N VAL A 793 -6.43 27.10 -1.20
CA VAL A 793 -5.60 28.27 -1.48
C VAL A 793 -5.19 28.90 -0.15
N PHE A 794 -3.99 29.44 -0.08
CA PHE A 794 -3.44 30.10 1.10
C PHE A 794 -2.52 31.25 0.66
N ALA A 795 -2.43 32.31 1.44
CA ALA A 795 -1.57 33.46 1.13
C ALA A 795 -0.55 33.68 2.24
N GLY A 796 0.56 34.32 1.89
CA GLY A 796 1.61 34.68 2.82
C GLY A 796 2.49 35.81 2.28
N GLU A 797 3.39 36.29 3.13
CA GLU A 797 4.33 37.39 2.79
C GLU A 797 5.81 37.01 2.93
N ILE A 798 6.12 35.84 3.50
CA ILE A 798 7.48 35.32 3.75
C ILE A 798 7.70 33.99 3.04
N ILE A 799 8.90 33.41 3.11
CA ILE A 799 9.31 32.23 2.35
C ILE A 799 8.35 31.04 2.60
N PRO A 800 7.63 30.52 1.59
CA PRO A 800 6.78 29.35 1.74
C PRO A 800 7.58 28.04 1.66
N ASN A 801 7.24 27.05 2.50
CA ASN A 801 7.80 25.70 2.42
C ASN A 801 7.21 24.90 1.24
N TYR A 802 8.02 24.04 0.62
CA TYR A 802 7.58 23.14 -0.47
C TYR A 802 6.38 22.27 -0.05
N ALA A 803 6.44 21.73 1.17
CA ALA A 803 5.48 20.80 1.73
C ALA A 803 4.50 21.51 2.68
N LEU A 804 4.12 22.76 2.35
CA LEU A 804 3.28 23.61 3.21
C LEU A 804 2.04 22.88 3.73
N ILE A 805 1.36 22.10 2.91
CA ILE A 805 0.12 21.39 3.29
C ILE A 805 0.32 19.88 3.33
N SER A 806 1.10 19.35 2.40
CA SER A 806 1.37 17.91 2.30
C SER A 806 2.68 17.68 1.57
N LEU A 807 3.03 16.42 1.33
CA LEU A 807 4.18 16.08 0.49
C LEU A 807 3.96 16.42 -1.00
N ASP A 808 2.72 16.71 -1.41
CA ASP A 808 2.45 17.22 -2.76
C ASP A 808 2.92 18.69 -2.85
N PRO A 809 3.53 19.10 -3.97
CA PRO A 809 4.02 20.46 -4.13
C PRO A 809 2.88 21.48 -4.09
N ILE A 810 3.09 22.58 -3.39
CA ILE A 810 2.33 23.80 -3.64
C ILE A 810 2.93 24.56 -4.82
N GLN A 811 2.07 25.21 -5.59
CA GLN A 811 2.46 26.25 -6.53
C GLN A 811 2.20 27.61 -5.91
N ILE A 812 3.09 28.55 -6.17
CA ILE A 812 3.10 29.90 -5.60
C ILE A 812 3.19 30.91 -6.73
N THR A 813 2.24 31.84 -6.75
CA THR A 813 2.20 33.00 -7.65
C THR A 813 2.43 34.27 -6.82
N PRO A 814 3.62 34.89 -6.87
CA PRO A 814 3.90 36.11 -6.12
C PRO A 814 3.26 37.33 -6.80
N ARG A 815 3.06 38.40 -6.05
CA ARG A 815 2.61 39.69 -6.57
C ARG A 815 3.70 40.36 -7.41
N TYR A 816 4.94 40.30 -6.92
CA TYR A 816 6.11 40.87 -7.57
C TYR A 816 7.18 39.81 -7.84
N ARG A 817 8.07 40.11 -8.78
CA ARG A 817 9.32 39.37 -9.01
C ARG A 817 10.48 40.37 -9.03
N TYR A 818 11.67 39.92 -8.69
CA TYR A 818 12.84 40.76 -8.57
C TYR A 818 13.87 40.39 -9.63
N ALA A 819 14.43 41.40 -10.29
CA ALA A 819 15.61 41.21 -11.14
C ALA A 819 16.86 41.03 -10.28
N LYS A 820 17.96 40.58 -10.90
CA LYS A 820 19.23 40.32 -10.19
C LYS A 820 19.83 41.57 -9.53
N ASN A 821 19.50 42.75 -10.04
CA ASN A 821 19.89 44.05 -9.48
C ASN A 821 18.98 44.51 -8.31
N GLY A 822 17.97 43.71 -7.92
CA GLY A 822 17.00 44.05 -6.87
C GLY A 822 15.79 44.85 -7.36
N GLU A 823 15.70 45.18 -8.64
CA GLU A 823 14.54 45.90 -9.20
C GLU A 823 13.27 45.08 -9.08
N GLN A 824 12.22 45.68 -8.50
CA GLN A 824 10.90 45.09 -8.35
C GLN A 824 10.12 45.21 -9.67
N ILE A 825 9.59 44.09 -10.14
CA ILE A 825 8.85 44.00 -11.41
C ILE A 825 7.49 43.35 -11.16
N ASP A 826 6.45 43.87 -11.81
CA ASP A 826 5.13 43.24 -11.81
C ASP A 826 5.19 41.78 -12.27
N ASN A 827 4.53 40.91 -11.51
CA ASN A 827 4.32 39.54 -11.92
C ASN A 827 2.98 39.34 -12.66
N ILE A 828 2.04 40.27 -12.53
CA ILE A 828 0.80 40.26 -13.32
C ILE A 828 1.11 40.78 -14.73
N THR A 829 0.77 39.98 -15.73
CA THR A 829 1.05 40.27 -17.13
C THR A 829 0.20 41.42 -17.65
N ASP A 830 0.74 42.18 -18.60
CA ASP A 830 -0.03 43.23 -19.28
C ASP A 830 -1.18 42.61 -20.11
N TRP A 831 -0.99 41.38 -20.59
CA TRP A 831 -2.06 40.60 -21.22
C TRP A 831 -3.22 40.34 -20.25
N GLY A 832 -2.91 39.86 -19.03
CA GLY A 832 -3.92 39.59 -18.00
C GLY A 832 -4.70 40.84 -17.64
N LEU A 833 -4.01 41.96 -17.41
CA LEU A 833 -4.65 43.26 -17.18
C LEU A 833 -5.61 43.64 -18.32
N LYS A 834 -5.16 43.51 -19.57
CA LYS A 834 -5.99 43.82 -20.75
C LYS A 834 -7.22 42.92 -20.85
N GLN A 835 -7.12 41.64 -20.48
CA GLN A 835 -8.28 40.73 -20.51
C GLN A 835 -9.39 41.20 -19.57
N PHE A 836 -9.05 41.56 -18.32
CA PHE A 836 -10.01 42.07 -17.34
C PHE A 836 -10.62 43.41 -17.78
N GLN A 837 -9.80 44.35 -18.26
CA GLN A 837 -10.27 45.65 -18.77
C GLN A 837 -11.17 45.51 -20.01
N THR A 838 -10.90 44.52 -20.86
CA THR A 838 -11.75 44.25 -22.04
C THR A 838 -13.10 43.67 -21.63
N HIS A 839 -13.12 42.77 -20.65
CA HIS A 839 -14.36 42.13 -20.20
C HIS A 839 -15.27 43.09 -19.41
N TYR A 840 -14.72 43.84 -18.45
CA TYR A 840 -15.51 44.72 -17.56
C TYR A 840 -15.62 46.18 -18.06
N GLY A 841 -15.03 46.51 -19.20
CA GLY A 841 -14.98 47.88 -19.71
C GLY A 841 -13.88 48.74 -19.06
N LYS A 842 -13.43 49.76 -19.81
CA LYS A 842 -12.32 50.65 -19.40
C LYS A 842 -12.67 51.56 -18.24
N ASP A 843 -13.95 51.92 -18.08
CA ASP A 843 -14.42 52.86 -17.06
C ASP A 843 -14.42 52.26 -15.64
N THR A 844 -14.28 50.93 -15.53
CA THR A 844 -14.27 50.18 -14.26
C THR A 844 -12.96 50.36 -13.46
N ALA A 845 -11.94 51.03 -14.01
CA ALA A 845 -10.66 51.34 -13.35
C ALA A 845 -9.99 50.13 -12.66
N ILE A 846 -9.63 49.11 -13.43
CA ILE A 846 -9.02 47.87 -12.93
C ILE A 846 -7.49 47.99 -12.87
N SER A 847 -6.91 47.82 -11.68
CA SER A 847 -5.45 47.75 -11.44
C SER A 847 -4.94 46.30 -11.35
N LYS A 848 -3.62 46.11 -11.43
CA LYS A 848 -2.99 44.80 -11.19
C LYS A 848 -3.19 44.31 -9.75
N ASP A 849 -3.19 45.20 -8.75
CA ASP A 849 -3.47 44.83 -7.36
C ASP A 849 -4.91 44.31 -7.19
N ASN A 850 -5.87 44.95 -7.86
CA ASN A 850 -7.26 44.49 -7.84
C ASN A 850 -7.37 43.08 -8.44
N ILE A 851 -6.64 42.79 -9.53
CA ILE A 851 -6.59 41.45 -10.13
C ILE A 851 -5.96 40.44 -9.16
N PHE A 852 -4.89 40.81 -8.46
CA PHE A 852 -4.24 39.94 -7.47
C PHE A 852 -5.23 39.50 -6.39
N HIS A 853 -5.96 40.45 -5.80
CA HIS A 853 -6.98 40.16 -4.81
C HIS A 853 -8.18 39.41 -5.40
N TYR A 854 -8.65 39.78 -6.60
CA TYR A 854 -9.73 39.09 -7.28
C TYR A 854 -9.41 37.60 -7.48
N VAL A 855 -8.19 37.26 -7.93
CA VAL A 855 -7.76 35.86 -8.05
C VAL A 855 -7.90 35.15 -6.70
N TYR A 856 -7.43 35.76 -5.61
CA TYR A 856 -7.53 35.14 -4.29
C TYR A 856 -8.98 34.94 -3.82
N GLY A 857 -9.86 35.90 -4.11
CA GLY A 857 -11.29 35.83 -3.82
C GLY A 857 -11.98 34.71 -4.61
N VAL A 858 -11.77 34.63 -5.93
CA VAL A 858 -12.36 33.58 -6.77
C VAL A 858 -11.85 32.20 -6.40
N LEU A 859 -10.55 32.07 -6.09
CA LEU A 859 -10.01 30.81 -5.61
C LEU A 859 -10.56 30.40 -4.24
N HIS A 860 -11.23 31.30 -3.50
CA HIS A 860 -11.99 30.98 -2.28
C HIS A 860 -13.47 30.65 -2.53
N ASP A 861 -14.00 30.85 -3.73
CA ASP A 861 -15.41 30.56 -4.02
C ASP A 861 -15.70 29.05 -3.89
N PRO A 862 -16.57 28.65 -2.94
CA PRO A 862 -16.91 27.24 -2.77
C PRO A 862 -17.60 26.64 -3.99
N LEU A 863 -18.42 27.40 -4.73
CA LEU A 863 -19.13 26.86 -5.91
C LEU A 863 -18.17 26.62 -7.08
N TYR A 864 -17.20 27.51 -7.28
CA TYR A 864 -16.11 27.30 -8.23
C TYR A 864 -15.29 26.04 -7.88
N ARG A 865 -14.90 25.89 -6.62
CA ARG A 865 -14.12 24.74 -6.15
C ARG A 865 -14.87 23.42 -6.34
N GLU A 866 -16.18 23.43 -6.09
CA GLU A 866 -17.05 22.27 -6.27
C GLU A 866 -17.22 21.93 -7.76
N LYS A 867 -17.62 22.91 -8.60
CA LYS A 867 -17.82 22.73 -10.05
C LYS A 867 -16.57 22.20 -10.74
N TYR A 868 -15.39 22.71 -10.38
CA TYR A 868 -14.12 22.38 -11.04
C TYR A 868 -13.19 21.50 -10.21
N ALA A 869 -13.71 20.78 -9.20
CA ALA A 869 -12.89 20.01 -8.26
C ALA A 869 -11.90 19.05 -8.96
N GLN A 870 -12.35 18.38 -10.03
CA GLN A 870 -11.50 17.45 -10.80
C GLN A 870 -10.48 18.17 -11.68
N ASN A 871 -10.84 19.30 -12.29
CA ASN A 871 -9.91 20.13 -13.07
C ASN A 871 -8.80 20.70 -12.16
N LEU A 872 -9.18 21.23 -11.01
CA LEU A 872 -8.28 21.79 -10.00
C LEU A 872 -7.30 20.76 -9.40
N LYS A 873 -7.71 19.48 -9.34
CA LYS A 873 -6.80 18.37 -8.95
C LYS A 873 -5.78 18.02 -10.03
N ARG A 874 -6.03 18.39 -11.28
CA ARG A 874 -5.25 17.96 -12.44
C ARG A 874 -4.33 19.06 -12.95
N GLU A 875 -4.77 20.32 -12.92
CA GLU A 875 -4.14 21.43 -13.63
C GLU A 875 -4.08 22.70 -12.78
N SER A 876 -3.23 23.64 -13.22
CA SER A 876 -3.18 25.00 -12.65
C SER A 876 -4.57 25.68 -12.76
N PRO A 877 -5.03 26.44 -11.75
CA PRO A 877 -6.35 27.03 -11.75
C PRO A 877 -6.60 27.94 -12.95
N ARG A 878 -7.86 27.95 -13.40
CA ARG A 878 -8.38 28.92 -14.36
C ARG A 878 -9.62 29.57 -13.77
N ILE A 879 -9.70 30.89 -13.79
CA ILE A 879 -10.77 31.60 -13.10
C ILE A 879 -11.79 32.20 -14.08
N PRO A 880 -13.09 32.21 -13.72
CA PRO A 880 -14.13 32.94 -14.45
C PRO A 880 -14.06 34.45 -14.21
N TYR A 881 -14.82 35.18 -15.02
CA TYR A 881 -15.22 36.55 -14.74
C TYR A 881 -16.56 36.53 -13.98
N TYR A 882 -16.62 37.22 -12.84
CA TYR A 882 -17.84 37.37 -12.06
C TYR A 882 -18.41 38.78 -12.21
N PRO A 883 -19.74 38.94 -12.26
CA PRO A 883 -20.38 40.21 -12.61
C PRO A 883 -19.88 41.44 -11.82
N ASN A 884 -19.64 41.29 -10.51
CA ASN A 884 -19.14 42.39 -9.65
C ASN A 884 -17.65 42.23 -9.31
N PHE A 885 -16.77 42.59 -10.24
CA PHE A 885 -15.32 42.48 -10.09
C PHE A 885 -14.80 43.05 -8.75
N HIS A 886 -15.16 44.29 -8.42
CA HIS A 886 -14.65 44.99 -7.24
C HIS A 886 -15.07 44.31 -5.94
N LYS A 887 -16.30 43.77 -5.86
CA LYS A 887 -16.74 43.02 -4.68
C LYS A 887 -15.90 41.76 -4.44
N TRP A 888 -15.60 41.03 -5.51
CA TRP A 888 -14.75 39.84 -5.44
C TRP A 888 -13.30 40.18 -5.10
N ALA A 889 -12.79 41.31 -5.61
CA ALA A 889 -11.48 41.83 -5.25
C ALA A 889 -11.43 42.29 -3.78
N GLU A 890 -12.46 42.97 -3.26
CA GLU A 890 -12.59 43.35 -1.86
C GLU A 890 -12.56 42.14 -0.93
N TRP A 891 -13.38 41.12 -1.22
CA TRP A 891 -13.37 39.89 -0.42
C TRP A 891 -12.02 39.19 -0.46
N GLY A 892 -11.38 39.14 -1.63
CA GLY A 892 -10.03 38.61 -1.77
C GLY A 892 -9.01 39.39 -0.94
N LYS A 893 -9.10 40.72 -0.91
CA LYS A 893 -8.23 41.57 -0.09
C LYS A 893 -8.46 41.31 1.40
N SER A 894 -9.71 41.32 1.88
CA SER A 894 -10.04 41.04 3.28
C SER A 894 -9.54 39.66 3.73
N LEU A 895 -9.75 38.62 2.92
CA LEU A 895 -9.24 37.27 3.21
C LEU A 895 -7.71 37.25 3.27
N MET A 896 -7.04 37.94 2.35
CA MET A 896 -5.58 37.97 2.31
C MET A 896 -5.01 38.70 3.52
N ASP A 897 -5.60 39.84 3.90
CA ASP A 897 -5.19 40.66 5.04
C ASP A 897 -5.24 39.83 6.33
N ILE A 898 -6.32 39.08 6.61
CA ILE A 898 -6.42 38.24 7.81
C ILE A 898 -5.55 36.99 7.77
N HIS A 899 -5.31 36.40 6.59
CA HIS A 899 -4.47 35.20 6.47
C HIS A 899 -2.99 35.50 6.60
N ILE A 900 -2.53 36.67 6.17
CA ILE A 900 -1.14 37.12 6.31
C ILE A 900 -0.86 37.60 7.73
N ASN A 901 -1.78 38.38 8.29
CA ASN A 901 -1.64 39.01 9.61
C ASN A 901 -2.24 38.16 10.74
N TYR A 902 -2.30 36.84 10.57
CA TYR A 902 -2.96 35.93 11.51
C TYR A 902 -2.39 35.96 12.94
N GLU A 903 -1.15 36.42 13.14
CA GLU A 903 -0.52 36.58 14.47
C GLU A 903 -0.84 37.92 15.13
N THR A 904 -1.43 38.87 14.40
CA THR A 904 -1.71 40.24 14.89
C THR A 904 -3.19 40.61 14.86
N VAL A 905 -4.06 39.80 14.26
CA VAL A 905 -5.53 39.99 14.36
C VAL A 905 -5.98 39.91 15.82
N GLU A 906 -7.05 40.64 16.16
CA GLU A 906 -7.65 40.58 17.50
C GLU A 906 -8.05 39.13 17.86
N PRO A 907 -7.65 38.62 19.04
CA PRO A 907 -7.95 37.25 19.42
C PRO A 907 -9.46 37.01 19.54
N TRP A 908 -9.92 35.80 19.18
CA TRP A 908 -11.26 35.36 19.50
C TRP A 908 -11.39 35.14 21.02
N PRO A 909 -12.50 35.58 21.66
CA PRO A 909 -12.65 35.51 23.12
C PRO A 909 -12.96 34.07 23.59
N LEU A 910 -11.98 33.18 23.49
CA LEU A 910 -12.05 31.83 24.05
C LEU A 910 -11.88 31.87 25.58
N THR A 911 -12.56 30.97 26.28
CA THR A 911 -12.44 30.84 27.74
C THR A 911 -11.34 29.84 28.07
N ARG A 912 -10.30 30.32 28.76
CA ARG A 912 -9.24 29.50 29.34
C ARG A 912 -9.65 29.00 30.72
N ILE A 913 -9.52 27.69 30.92
CA ILE A 913 -9.77 27.00 32.18
C ILE A 913 -8.48 26.31 32.58
N ASP A 914 -7.91 26.71 33.71
CA ASP A 914 -6.73 26.08 34.30
C ASP A 914 -7.13 25.32 35.56
N THR A 915 -6.93 24.01 35.58
CA THR A 915 -7.16 23.14 36.74
C THR A 915 -5.83 22.50 37.15
N PRO A 916 -5.33 22.72 38.39
CA PRO A 916 -4.06 22.14 38.84
C PRO A 916 -3.98 20.62 38.67
N ASP A 917 -2.86 20.14 38.14
CA ASP A 917 -2.52 18.71 38.12
C ASP A 917 -1.75 18.39 39.40
N GLU A 918 -2.49 18.07 40.47
CA GLU A 918 -1.93 17.80 41.79
C GLU A 918 -0.86 16.70 41.76
N LYS A 919 -0.98 15.71 40.86
CA LYS A 919 -0.01 14.62 40.71
C LYS A 919 1.28 15.10 40.07
N ALA A 920 1.19 15.89 38.99
CA ALA A 920 2.38 16.44 38.35
C ALA A 920 3.11 17.42 39.28
N ARG A 921 2.36 18.28 39.99
CA ARG A 921 2.92 19.24 40.96
C ARG A 921 3.59 18.54 42.14
N ALA A 922 2.97 17.52 42.72
CA ALA A 922 3.56 16.74 43.80
C ALA A 922 4.86 16.01 43.39
N ALA A 923 4.96 15.61 42.12
CA ALA A 923 6.15 14.99 41.57
C ALA A 923 7.22 15.99 41.06
N GLY A 924 6.98 17.30 41.16
CA GLY A 924 7.88 18.34 40.67
C GLY A 924 8.09 18.33 39.15
N VAL A 925 7.14 17.76 38.40
CA VAL A 925 7.21 17.64 36.94
C VAL A 925 6.24 18.59 36.24
N GLN A 926 6.59 19.02 35.03
CA GLN A 926 5.75 19.91 34.23
C GLN A 926 4.45 19.21 33.78
N PRO A 927 3.35 19.97 33.56
CA PRO A 927 2.11 19.44 32.99
C PRO A 927 2.35 18.69 31.67
N LYS A 928 1.72 17.53 31.53
CA LYS A 928 1.95 16.68 30.36
C LYS A 928 1.17 17.21 29.16
N ALA A 929 1.88 17.52 28.08
CA ALA A 929 1.29 18.00 26.82
C ALA A 929 0.26 17.02 26.24
N ALA A 930 -0.89 17.54 25.81
CA ALA A 930 -2.00 16.79 25.21
C ALA A 930 -2.30 17.24 23.78
N LEU A 931 -2.42 18.56 23.54
CA LEU A 931 -2.70 19.20 22.25
C LEU A 931 -3.80 18.50 21.45
N LYS A 932 -4.95 18.28 22.08
CA LYS A 932 -6.05 17.50 21.52
C LYS A 932 -7.33 18.33 21.47
N ALA A 933 -7.91 18.42 20.29
CA ALA A 933 -9.23 19.02 20.08
C ALA A 933 -10.35 18.01 20.35
N ASP A 934 -11.42 18.48 20.98
CA ASP A 934 -12.73 17.83 21.05
C ASP A 934 -13.74 18.70 20.29
N LEU A 935 -14.01 18.28 19.05
CA LEU A 935 -14.86 19.02 18.12
C LEU A 935 -16.31 19.06 18.58
N ALA A 936 -16.80 18.00 19.23
CA ALA A 936 -18.21 17.89 19.64
C ALA A 936 -18.53 18.89 20.75
N ASN A 937 -17.57 19.12 21.64
CA ASN A 937 -17.72 20.04 22.77
C ASN A 937 -17.11 21.43 22.52
N GLY A 938 -16.49 21.67 21.36
CA GLY A 938 -15.85 22.95 21.03
C GLY A 938 -14.70 23.31 21.98
N THR A 939 -13.88 22.31 22.36
CA THR A 939 -12.76 22.51 23.30
C THR A 939 -11.43 22.02 22.75
N ILE A 940 -10.33 22.57 23.26
CA ILE A 940 -8.97 22.07 23.05
C ILE A 940 -8.31 21.90 24.41
N ARG A 941 -7.81 20.70 24.67
CA ARG A 941 -6.94 20.41 25.81
C ARG A 941 -5.47 20.58 25.38
N LEU A 942 -4.75 21.50 26.01
CA LEU A 942 -3.36 21.81 25.68
C LEU A 942 -2.41 20.88 26.43
N ASP A 943 -2.64 20.69 27.72
CA ASP A 943 -1.91 19.79 28.60
C ASP A 943 -2.84 19.22 29.68
N THR A 944 -2.29 18.69 30.78
CA THR A 944 -3.09 18.16 31.89
C THR A 944 -3.80 19.23 32.72
N GLU A 945 -3.38 20.50 32.65
CA GLU A 945 -3.95 21.59 33.44
C GLU A 945 -4.85 22.54 32.63
N THR A 946 -4.53 22.80 31.37
CA THR A 946 -5.14 23.89 30.60
C THR A 946 -6.06 23.40 29.48
N ILE A 947 -7.28 23.93 29.48
CA ILE A 947 -8.31 23.73 28.46
C ILE A 947 -8.75 25.09 27.92
N LEU A 948 -8.90 25.19 26.59
CA LEU A 948 -9.61 26.28 25.92
C LEU A 948 -11.00 25.81 25.53
N SER A 949 -12.02 26.63 25.78
CA SER A 949 -13.42 26.35 25.47
C SER A 949 -14.08 27.53 24.75
N GLY A 950 -15.25 27.27 24.14
CA GLY A 950 -16.00 28.26 23.37
C GLY A 950 -15.55 28.37 21.90
N ILE A 951 -14.94 27.32 21.34
CA ILE A 951 -14.50 27.29 19.94
C ILE A 951 -15.72 27.07 19.03
N PRO A 952 -16.03 28.02 18.11
CA PRO A 952 -17.19 27.88 17.21
C PRO A 952 -17.05 26.68 16.25
N GLU A 953 -18.17 26.01 15.95
CA GLU A 953 -18.18 24.85 15.05
C GLU A 953 -17.66 25.19 13.63
N SER A 954 -17.96 26.41 13.15
CA SER A 954 -17.55 26.89 11.82
C SER A 954 -16.03 26.85 11.61
N VAL A 955 -15.23 26.97 12.68
CA VAL A 955 -13.76 26.93 12.63
C VAL A 955 -13.26 25.60 12.06
N TRP A 956 -13.93 24.50 12.38
CA TRP A 956 -13.54 23.15 11.93
C TRP A 956 -13.88 22.90 10.46
N THR A 957 -14.75 23.74 9.87
CA THR A 957 -15.17 23.64 8.47
C THR A 957 -14.21 24.32 7.50
N TYR A 958 -13.45 25.32 7.96
CA TYR A 958 -12.38 25.93 7.18
C TYR A 958 -11.17 25.00 7.11
N ARG A 959 -11.08 24.19 6.04
CA ARG A 959 -10.03 23.19 5.84
C ARG A 959 -8.93 23.69 4.92
N LEU A 960 -7.68 23.55 5.37
CA LEU A 960 -6.47 23.75 4.58
C LEU A 960 -5.80 22.39 4.38
N GLY A 961 -6.21 21.70 3.31
CA GLY A 961 -5.89 20.29 3.13
C GLY A 961 -6.78 19.40 3.99
N ASN A 962 -6.19 18.50 4.79
CA ASN A 962 -6.94 17.56 5.63
C ASN A 962 -7.21 18.05 7.06
N ARG A 963 -6.83 19.29 7.39
CA ARG A 963 -6.89 19.87 8.74
C ARG A 963 -7.47 21.29 8.69
N SER A 964 -8.15 21.68 9.76
CA SER A 964 -8.48 23.08 10.05
C SER A 964 -7.23 23.88 10.45
N GLY A 965 -7.35 25.21 10.50
CA GLY A 965 -6.27 26.08 10.97
C GLY A 965 -5.78 25.71 12.39
N LEU A 966 -6.71 25.43 13.30
CA LEU A 966 -6.40 25.02 14.68
C LEU A 966 -5.71 23.65 14.72
N GLU A 967 -6.22 22.66 13.96
CA GLU A 967 -5.59 21.34 13.89
C GLU A 967 -4.16 21.37 13.31
N TRP A 968 -3.85 22.36 12.46
CA TRP A 968 -2.47 22.58 11.99
C TRP A 968 -1.55 23.04 13.12
N ILE A 969 -1.98 24.02 13.90
CA ILE A 969 -1.22 24.51 15.06
C ILE A 969 -0.98 23.36 16.05
N LEU A 970 -2.02 22.63 16.44
CA LEU A 970 -1.91 21.51 17.38
C LEU A 970 -0.94 20.43 16.89
N ASP A 971 -0.94 20.12 15.59
CA ASP A 971 -0.03 19.12 15.03
C ASP A 971 1.43 19.58 15.04
N GLN A 972 1.68 20.85 14.75
CA GLN A 972 3.05 21.36 14.63
C GLN A 972 3.72 21.64 15.98
N TYR A 973 2.95 22.01 17.00
CA TYR A 973 3.46 22.24 18.36
C TYR A 973 3.46 20.99 19.23
N LYS A 974 3.10 19.83 18.67
CA LYS A 974 3.18 18.55 19.39
C LYS A 974 4.63 18.10 19.54
N GLU A 975 5.00 17.69 20.75
CA GLU A 975 6.27 17.04 21.02
C GLU A 975 6.39 15.74 20.21
N LYS A 976 7.46 15.64 19.41
CA LYS A 976 7.76 14.50 18.54
C LYS A 976 9.22 14.15 18.68
N THR A 977 9.53 12.87 18.80
CA THR A 977 10.91 12.40 18.73
C THR A 977 11.45 12.57 17.31
N PRO A 978 12.59 13.27 17.12
CA PRO A 978 13.21 13.41 15.79
C PRO A 978 13.50 12.07 15.13
N LYS A 979 13.31 12.00 13.81
CA LYS A 979 13.56 10.78 13.04
C LYS A 979 15.04 10.59 12.76
N ASP A 980 15.74 11.67 12.47
CA ASP A 980 17.19 11.65 12.27
C ASP A 980 17.90 11.28 13.59
N PRO A 981 18.72 10.22 13.61
CA PRO A 981 19.39 9.77 14.83
C PRO A 981 20.28 10.83 15.46
N THR A 982 21.00 11.61 14.65
CA THR A 982 21.92 12.64 15.15
C THR A 982 21.16 13.82 15.73
N ILE A 983 20.05 14.22 15.10
CA ILE A 983 19.17 15.26 15.68
C ILE A 983 18.55 14.77 16.99
N ARG A 984 18.10 13.50 17.04
CA ARG A 984 17.50 12.92 18.26
C ARG A 984 18.48 12.93 19.43
N GLU A 985 19.73 12.54 19.17
CA GLU A 985 20.77 12.44 20.19
C GLU A 985 21.26 13.81 20.65
N LYS A 986 21.53 14.73 19.71
CA LYS A 986 22.27 15.97 20.00
C LYS A 986 21.41 17.23 20.13
N PHE A 987 20.21 17.24 19.54
CA PHE A 987 19.43 18.46 19.35
C PHE A 987 17.94 18.31 19.70
N ASN A 988 17.54 17.26 20.43
CA ASN A 988 16.14 17.04 20.81
C ASN A 988 15.73 17.86 22.05
N THR A 989 15.70 19.18 21.88
CA THR A 989 15.50 20.15 22.97
C THR A 989 14.08 20.74 23.04
N TYR A 990 13.22 20.46 22.05
CA TYR A 990 11.86 21.01 22.02
C TYR A 990 11.00 20.51 23.19
N ARG A 991 10.36 21.43 23.92
CA ARG A 991 9.34 21.17 24.93
C ARG A 991 8.14 22.06 24.69
N PHE A 992 6.93 21.51 24.73
CA PHE A 992 5.71 22.29 24.49
C PHE A 992 5.50 23.36 25.55
N ALA A 993 5.91 23.10 26.80
CA ALA A 993 5.82 24.05 27.91
C ALA A 993 6.42 25.43 27.57
N ASP A 994 7.54 25.46 26.85
CA ASP A 994 8.24 26.70 26.46
C ASP A 994 7.44 27.55 25.45
N TYR A 995 6.44 26.96 24.79
CA TYR A 995 5.63 27.60 23.76
C TYR A 995 4.14 27.70 24.12
N LYS A 996 3.72 27.19 25.29
CA LYS A 996 2.32 27.05 25.68
C LYS A 996 1.52 28.35 25.52
N GLU A 997 1.99 29.43 26.11
CA GLU A 997 1.29 30.72 26.09
C GLU A 997 1.22 31.31 24.68
N LYS A 998 2.31 31.19 23.91
CA LYS A 998 2.33 31.58 22.49
C LYS A 998 1.31 30.77 21.68
N VAL A 999 1.18 29.47 21.94
CA VAL A 999 0.23 28.60 21.25
C VAL A 999 -1.21 28.94 21.62
N ILE A 1000 -1.49 29.27 22.89
CA ILE A 1000 -2.82 29.72 23.32
C ILE A 1000 -3.23 31.00 22.58
N ASP A 1001 -2.37 32.03 22.59
CA ASP A 1001 -2.63 33.29 21.86
C ASP A 1001 -2.84 33.01 20.36
N LEU A 1002 -1.97 32.21 19.75
CA LEU A 1002 -2.09 31.84 18.35
C LEU A 1002 -3.40 31.09 18.03
N LEU A 1003 -3.84 30.17 18.89
CA LEU A 1003 -5.11 29.46 18.73
C LEU A 1003 -6.30 30.43 18.77
N MET A 1004 -6.29 31.40 19.69
CA MET A 1004 -7.35 32.42 19.79
C MET A 1004 -7.39 33.30 18.53
N ARG A 1005 -6.24 33.71 18.01
CA ARG A 1005 -6.18 34.53 16.78
C ARG A 1005 -6.56 33.74 15.54
N VAL A 1006 -6.11 32.50 15.39
CA VAL A 1006 -6.49 31.67 14.22
C VAL A 1006 -7.95 31.21 14.31
N THR A 1007 -8.56 31.19 15.51
CA THR A 1007 -10.01 31.06 15.68
C THR A 1007 -10.72 32.25 15.03
N ARG A 1008 -10.29 33.49 15.30
CA ARG A 1008 -10.81 34.70 14.65
C ARG A 1008 -10.70 34.62 13.13
N VAL A 1009 -9.49 34.31 12.63
CA VAL A 1009 -9.24 34.15 11.19
C VAL A 1009 -10.20 33.14 10.58
N SER A 1010 -10.39 31.98 11.22
CA SER A 1010 -11.22 30.92 10.67
C SER A 1010 -12.71 31.30 10.62
N VAL A 1011 -13.22 31.99 11.65
CA VAL A 1011 -14.61 32.47 11.68
C VAL A 1011 -14.84 33.50 10.58
N GLU A 1012 -14.00 34.53 10.50
CA GLU A 1012 -14.16 35.60 9.50
C GLU A 1012 -14.01 35.08 8.06
N THR A 1013 -13.09 34.15 7.84
CA THR A 1013 -12.96 33.48 6.53
C THR A 1013 -14.26 32.75 6.17
N MET A 1014 -14.88 32.04 7.11
CA MET A 1014 -16.15 31.35 6.85
C MET A 1014 -17.33 32.31 6.65
N GLU A 1015 -17.36 33.45 7.32
CA GLU A 1015 -18.36 34.50 7.08
C GLU A 1015 -18.27 35.06 5.66
N ILE A 1016 -17.05 35.36 5.18
CA ILE A 1016 -16.82 35.83 3.81
C ILE A 1016 -17.21 34.75 2.80
N ILE A 1017 -16.82 33.50 3.02
CA ILE A 1017 -17.21 32.36 2.17
C ILE A 1017 -18.75 32.19 2.14
N GLY A 1018 -19.43 32.39 3.27
CA GLY A 1018 -20.89 32.40 3.34
C GLY A 1018 -21.53 33.47 2.46
N LYS A 1019 -20.98 34.69 2.46
CA LYS A 1019 -21.39 35.78 1.57
C LYS A 1019 -21.11 35.45 0.09
N MET A 1020 -19.98 34.80 -0.21
CA MET A 1020 -19.68 34.36 -1.58
C MET A 1020 -20.69 33.33 -2.10
N LYS A 1021 -21.16 32.38 -1.27
CA LYS A 1021 -22.15 31.37 -1.69
C LYS A 1021 -23.43 32.01 -2.24
N SER A 1022 -23.90 33.07 -1.60
CA SER A 1022 -25.13 33.80 -1.96
C SER A 1022 -24.95 34.87 -3.05
N ALA A 1023 -23.73 35.09 -3.54
CA ALA A 1023 -23.47 36.07 -4.59
C ALA A 1023 -24.06 35.66 -5.95
N LYS A 1024 -24.59 36.63 -6.70
CA LYS A 1024 -25.04 36.44 -8.10
C LYS A 1024 -23.86 36.11 -9.01
N ARG A 1025 -24.06 35.16 -9.94
CA ARG A 1025 -23.01 34.61 -10.82
C ARG A 1025 -23.38 34.64 -12.32
N ASP A 1026 -24.51 35.23 -12.67
CA ASP A 1026 -25.02 35.33 -14.04
C ASP A 1026 -24.55 36.62 -14.74
#